data_AF-A0AAD6RAV8-F1
#
_entry.id   AF-A0AAD6RAV8-F1
#
_cell.length_a   1.000
_cell.length_b   1.000
_cell.length_c   1.000
_cell.angle_alpha   90.00
_cell.angle_beta   90.00
_cell.angle_gamma   90.00
#
_symmetry.space_group_name_H-M   'P 1'
#
loop_
_entity.id
_entity.type
_entity.pdbx_description
1 polymer ?
#
loop_
_entity_poly.entity_id
_entity_poly.type
_entity_poly.pdbx_seq_one_letter_code
_entity_poly.pdbx_strand_id
1 'polypeptide(L)'
;MIIYQGFDSCLMHFSQNEGIEDNTFVVTGGLGFVGSYLCLDLVRRGARQVRAFDLRPTSPWSVDLKNHGDKFLRFFYQDCNDIGDVARKKDVDKALRGADCVFHLASYGMSGKEMLQFGRVDEVNISGTCLVLEACLEFEIRRLVYVSIYGVVFGGNEIVNGNGSLPFFPVDDHVDPYGRSKSIAERLVLKHNARPFKKNNGKCLFTCAIRPAAIYGPGEDRHFPRIVSFAKLGLRPFKIGDSNVKTDWVYVYNLVLALILASMGLLDDIPNNEGHPIAAGQPYFISDGSPISTYEFLQPLLKSLDYDLPKASLSVPRALMLGRIFWAIYTVLYPWLNRWWLPQPLILPAEVYKVGVTHYFSSLKARQELGCVPMERKRKTLDGPPIYARLFVVIGITSVFSAAYLPDMVPPVSLLRATTLILFRSMWVVRTIFHLAMAAHIGEAVCAWKLARRVDPANARAWFWQTLRARKGAKKESKMHLSENEGIEANTFVVTGGLGFVGSALCLELVRRGARQVRAFDLRLTSPWSDDLKNHGVRLIQGDLTRKKEVDKALRGADCVFHLASYGMSGKEMLQFGRVDEVNISGTCLVLEACLEFEIRRLVYVSTYNVVFGGKEIVNGNESLPYFPIDDHVDSYGRSKSIAEQLILKHNGRPFKKNNGKRLYTCAIRPAAIYGPGEERHFPRIVSFAKLGLLPFKIGDSNVKTDWVYVDNLVLAIILASMGLLDDIPNKGGHPVAAGQPYFISDGSPINSFEFLRPLLRSLDYDLPKAALSVSHALILGRMFSAIYTVLYPWLNRWWLPQPLILPAEVYKVGVTHYFSFLKAREELGYVPMVSPREGMAATISYWQERKRKTLDGPNIYAWLFVVVGMISLFGVAYLPDIGPVPLLRAISLFLFRSMWVIRAVFVLSMAAHFGEGLYAWHLAKMVDPANARAWFWQTFALGFFSLRFLLKRAKS
;
A
#
# COMPACT_ATOMS: atom_id res chain seq x y z
N MET A 1 -22.45 31.65 18.11
CA MET A 1 -21.50 30.71 18.75
C MET A 1 -22.07 30.41 20.12
N ILE A 2 -22.64 29.23 20.34
CA ILE A 2 -23.10 28.85 21.68
C ILE A 2 -21.93 28.13 22.35
N ILE A 3 -21.12 28.88 23.10
CA ILE A 3 -20.15 28.25 24.01
C ILE A 3 -20.95 27.87 25.25
N TYR A 4 -21.26 26.58 25.43
CA TYR A 4 -22.03 26.14 26.59
C TYR A 4 -21.25 26.42 27.89
N GLN A 5 -21.68 27.47 28.60
CA GLN A 5 -21.28 27.92 29.94
C GLN A 5 -19.77 28.01 30.23
N GLY A 6 -19.27 29.24 30.34
CA GLY A 6 -17.97 29.54 30.97
C GLY A 6 -17.11 30.58 30.22
N PHE A 7 -17.30 30.72 28.90
CA PHE A 7 -16.50 31.65 28.08
C PHE A 7 -17.19 32.98 27.76
N ASP A 8 -18.51 33.09 27.89
CA ASP A 8 -19.25 34.33 27.61
C ASP A 8 -18.81 35.49 28.53
N SER A 9 -18.36 35.18 29.75
CA SER A 9 -17.77 36.16 30.69
C SER A 9 -16.33 36.56 30.34
N CYS A 10 -15.57 35.69 29.64
CA CYS A 10 -14.20 35.97 29.18
C CYS A 10 -14.18 36.91 27.96
N LEU A 11 -15.16 36.76 27.05
CA LEU A 11 -15.23 37.49 25.79
C LEU A 11 -15.39 39.01 25.95
N MET A 12 -15.90 39.47 27.10
CA MET A 12 -16.14 40.89 27.38
C MET A 12 -14.90 41.64 27.88
N HIS A 13 -13.81 40.94 28.25
CA HIS A 13 -12.71 41.54 29.02
C HIS A 13 -11.34 41.58 28.34
N PHE A 14 -11.08 40.74 27.33
CA PHE A 14 -9.78 40.76 26.64
C PHE A 14 -9.87 41.50 25.31
N SER A 15 -8.94 42.42 25.06
CA SER A 15 -8.72 42.89 23.67
C SER A 15 -8.27 41.69 22.82
N GLN A 16 -8.60 41.66 21.52
CA GLN A 16 -8.41 40.47 20.67
C GLN A 16 -6.97 39.92 20.58
N ASN A 17 -5.96 40.67 21.08
CA ASN A 17 -4.54 40.34 21.02
C ASN A 17 -3.84 40.25 22.39
N GLU A 18 -4.52 40.57 23.50
CA GLU A 18 -3.92 40.53 24.85
C GLU A 18 -3.43 39.11 25.19
N GLY A 19 -2.20 39.00 25.69
CA GLY A 19 -1.60 37.70 26.04
C GLY A 19 -1.11 36.86 24.85
N ILE A 20 -1.05 37.42 23.64
CA ILE A 20 -0.53 36.75 22.43
C ILE A 20 0.81 37.34 21.99
N GLU A 21 0.93 38.67 21.88
CA GLU A 21 2.04 39.35 21.20
C GLU A 21 3.44 39.00 21.75
N ASP A 22 3.59 38.83 23.07
CA ASP A 22 4.89 38.54 23.70
C ASP A 22 5.19 37.05 23.93
N ASN A 23 4.28 36.15 23.55
CA ASN A 23 4.35 34.72 23.90
C ASN A 23 4.86 33.84 22.76
N THR A 24 5.60 32.78 23.13
CA THR A 24 6.01 31.68 22.27
C THR A 24 5.01 30.54 22.37
N PHE A 25 4.36 30.20 21.26
CA PHE A 25 3.37 29.13 21.18
C PHE A 25 3.93 27.90 20.47
N VAL A 26 3.65 26.71 20.99
CA VAL A 26 3.92 25.45 20.30
C VAL A 26 2.61 24.75 19.97
N VAL A 27 2.40 24.41 18.71
CA VAL A 27 1.22 23.67 18.24
C VAL A 27 1.68 22.28 17.79
N THR A 28 1.44 21.26 18.62
CA THR A 28 1.70 19.87 18.20
C THR A 28 0.62 19.44 17.19
N GLY A 29 0.98 18.71 16.15
CA GLY A 29 0.07 18.48 15.02
C GLY A 29 -0.18 19.75 14.20
N GLY A 30 0.74 20.72 14.26
CA GLY A 30 0.59 22.06 13.69
C GLY A 30 0.48 22.10 12.15
N LEU A 31 0.78 21.01 11.46
CA LEU A 31 0.58 20.88 10.01
C LEU A 31 -0.69 20.10 9.65
N GLY A 32 -1.54 19.77 10.64
CA GLY A 32 -2.85 19.14 10.44
C GLY A 32 -3.93 20.16 10.11
N PHE A 33 -5.11 19.68 9.71
CA PHE A 33 -6.24 20.53 9.32
C PHE A 33 -6.49 21.67 10.32
N VAL A 34 -6.79 21.38 11.58
CA VAL A 34 -7.02 22.43 12.60
C VAL A 34 -5.72 23.17 12.96
N GLY A 35 -4.61 22.43 13.07
CA GLY A 35 -3.31 22.97 13.51
C GLY A 35 -2.77 24.07 12.60
N SER A 36 -2.93 23.95 11.28
CA SER A 36 -2.44 24.96 10.35
C SER A 36 -3.21 26.26 10.42
N TYR A 37 -4.53 26.20 10.65
CA TYR A 37 -5.34 27.41 10.85
C TYR A 37 -4.99 28.09 12.17
N LEU A 38 -4.79 27.31 13.25
CA LEU A 38 -4.39 27.86 14.55
C LEU A 38 -3.04 28.57 14.47
N CYS A 39 -2.04 27.95 13.84
CA CYS A 39 -0.73 28.59 13.73
C CYS A 39 -0.79 29.89 12.92
N LEU A 40 -1.56 29.90 11.82
CA LEU A 40 -1.75 31.10 11.01
C LEU A 40 -2.41 32.22 11.79
N ASP A 41 -3.44 31.90 12.59
CA ASP A 41 -4.16 32.89 13.39
C ASP A 41 -3.28 33.46 14.52
N LEU A 42 -2.46 32.62 15.18
CA LEU A 42 -1.49 33.08 16.18
C LEU A 42 -0.44 34.03 15.58
N VAL A 43 0.08 33.72 14.40
CA VAL A 43 1.02 34.61 13.69
C VAL A 43 0.35 35.94 13.32
N ARG A 44 -0.90 35.90 12.83
CA ARG A 44 -1.67 37.10 12.48
C ARG A 44 -1.97 38.01 13.66
N ARG A 45 -2.15 37.43 14.85
CA ARG A 45 -2.35 38.15 16.11
C ARG A 45 -1.05 38.63 16.76
N GLY A 46 0.08 38.52 16.05
CA GLY A 46 1.36 39.11 16.47
C GLY A 46 2.17 38.26 17.44
N ALA A 47 1.89 36.96 17.61
CA ALA A 47 2.67 36.10 18.49
C ALA A 47 4.18 36.18 18.21
N ARG A 48 4.99 36.43 19.25
CA ARG A 48 6.46 36.53 19.17
C ARG A 48 7.08 35.37 18.39
N GLN A 49 6.63 34.14 18.67
CA GLN A 49 7.06 32.96 17.94
C GLN A 49 5.96 31.90 17.96
N VAL A 50 5.74 31.25 16.82
CA VAL A 50 4.85 30.07 16.71
C VAL A 50 5.67 28.90 16.17
N ARG A 51 5.62 27.75 16.85
CA ARG A 51 6.28 26.50 16.42
C ARG A 51 5.22 25.43 16.15
N ALA A 52 4.98 25.13 14.89
CA ALA A 52 4.26 23.97 14.42
C ALA A 52 5.14 22.72 14.56
N PHE A 53 4.88 21.92 15.60
CA PHE A 53 5.54 20.65 15.85
C PHE A 53 4.75 19.52 15.22
N ASP A 54 5.24 18.87 14.17
CA ASP A 54 4.52 17.81 13.45
C ASP A 54 5.46 16.71 12.96
N LEU A 55 4.93 15.49 12.86
CA LEU A 55 5.67 14.37 12.28
C LEU A 55 5.91 14.58 10.78
N ARG A 56 5.00 15.31 10.11
CA ARG A 56 5.07 15.56 8.67
C ARG A 56 6.06 16.67 8.35
N PRO A 57 6.78 16.53 7.22
CA PRO A 57 7.71 17.56 6.77
C PRO A 57 7.03 18.76 6.09
N THR A 58 5.76 18.64 5.71
CA THR A 58 4.99 19.64 4.95
C THR A 58 3.48 19.48 5.22
N SER A 59 2.72 20.57 5.12
CA SER A 59 1.26 20.54 5.19
C SER A 59 0.64 20.32 3.79
N PRO A 60 -0.20 19.28 3.59
CA PRO A 60 -1.01 19.15 2.38
C PRO A 60 -2.06 20.27 2.25
N TRP A 61 -2.41 20.91 3.36
CA TRP A 61 -3.43 21.97 3.49
C TRP A 61 -2.92 23.37 3.11
N SER A 62 -1.72 23.41 2.54
CA SER A 62 -0.99 24.61 2.15
C SER A 62 -1.45 25.23 0.83
N VAL A 63 -2.22 24.49 0.03
CA VAL A 63 -2.51 24.82 -1.37
C VAL A 63 -3.52 25.97 -1.49
N ASP A 64 -4.54 26.02 -0.63
CA ASP A 64 -5.50 27.15 -0.64
C ASP A 64 -4.92 28.42 0.01
N LEU A 65 -4.03 28.27 0.99
CA LEU A 65 -3.33 29.40 1.61
C LEU A 65 -2.39 30.10 0.62
N LYS A 66 -1.70 29.34 -0.25
CA LYS A 66 -0.83 29.89 -1.30
C LYS A 66 -1.55 30.81 -2.30
N ASN A 67 -2.85 30.60 -2.54
CA ASN A 67 -3.62 31.42 -3.48
C ASN A 67 -3.96 32.81 -2.93
N HIS A 68 -3.77 33.06 -1.64
CA HIS A 68 -4.03 34.36 -1.01
C HIS A 68 -2.81 35.30 -0.92
N GLY A 69 -1.68 34.98 -1.56
CA GLY A 69 -0.63 35.95 -1.86
C GLY A 69 0.07 36.59 -0.66
N ASP A 70 -0.01 35.98 0.53
CA ASP A 70 0.39 36.65 1.77
C ASP A 70 1.87 36.35 2.11
N LYS A 71 2.71 37.40 2.26
CA LYS A 71 4.13 37.29 2.65
C LYS A 71 4.31 36.49 3.95
N PHE A 72 3.30 36.52 4.83
CA PHE A 72 3.25 35.79 6.10
C PHE A 72 3.31 34.25 5.95
N LEU A 73 2.83 33.69 4.84
CA LEU A 73 2.87 32.23 4.64
C LEU A 73 4.28 31.72 4.36
N ARG A 74 5.13 32.53 3.73
CA ARG A 74 6.53 32.16 3.48
C ARG A 74 7.32 32.07 4.79
N PHE A 75 7.04 32.99 5.71
CA PHE A 75 7.55 33.00 7.08
C PHE A 75 7.07 31.75 7.86
N PHE A 76 5.77 31.43 7.79
CA PHE A 76 5.21 30.21 8.41
C PHE A 76 5.89 28.90 7.94
N TYR A 77 6.26 28.79 6.66
CA TYR A 77 6.93 27.57 6.16
C TYR A 77 8.42 27.47 6.49
N GLN A 78 9.11 28.60 6.66
CA GLN A 78 10.57 28.63 6.88
C GLN A 78 10.94 28.64 8.37
N ASP A 79 10.18 29.36 9.20
CA ASP A 79 10.58 29.68 10.58
C ASP A 79 9.72 29.03 11.67
N CYS A 80 8.55 28.48 11.30
CA CYS A 80 7.61 27.89 12.28
C CYS A 80 7.60 26.35 12.32
N ASN A 81 8.41 25.61 11.54
CA ASN A 81 8.23 24.15 11.41
C ASN A 81 9.30 23.31 12.15
N ASP A 82 8.90 22.69 13.26
CA ASP A 82 9.69 21.68 13.94
C ASP A 82 9.20 20.27 13.55
N ILE A 83 10.05 19.52 12.85
CA ILE A 83 9.74 18.14 12.47
C ILE A 83 10.17 17.20 13.59
N GLY A 84 9.23 16.44 14.12
CA GLY A 84 9.52 15.39 15.08
C GLY A 84 8.27 14.67 15.57
N ASP A 85 8.49 13.67 16.41
CA ASP A 85 7.47 12.76 16.87
C ASP A 85 7.14 13.04 18.34
N VAL A 86 5.85 13.27 18.65
CA VAL A 86 5.40 13.44 20.04
C VAL A 86 5.66 12.20 20.89
N ALA A 87 5.80 11.01 20.28
CA ALA A 87 6.22 9.78 20.97
C ALA A 87 7.71 9.73 21.32
N ARG A 88 8.53 10.71 20.88
CA ARG A 88 9.98 10.75 21.15
C ARG A 88 10.33 11.92 22.05
N LYS A 89 10.75 11.61 23.29
CA LYS A 89 11.11 12.60 24.32
C LYS A 89 12.03 13.70 23.82
N LYS A 90 13.11 13.33 23.13
CA LYS A 90 14.10 14.30 22.60
C LYS A 90 13.48 15.32 21.63
N ASP A 91 12.49 14.91 20.84
CA ASP A 91 11.84 15.80 19.87
C ASP A 91 10.90 16.75 20.60
N VAL A 92 10.11 16.22 21.55
CA VAL A 92 9.24 17.01 22.42
C VAL A 92 10.07 18.04 23.20
N ASP A 93 11.18 17.63 23.83
CA ASP A 93 12.05 18.50 24.61
C ASP A 93 12.68 19.60 23.76
N LYS A 94 12.98 19.30 22.48
CA LYS A 94 13.50 20.30 21.55
C LYS A 94 12.40 21.30 21.19
N ALA A 95 11.20 20.83 20.87
CA ALA A 95 10.11 21.68 20.42
C ALA A 95 9.57 22.60 21.52
N LEU A 96 9.40 22.07 22.74
CA LEU A 96 8.72 22.75 23.85
C LEU A 96 9.63 23.72 24.64
N ARG A 97 10.96 23.62 24.48
CA ARG A 97 11.90 24.45 25.25
C ARG A 97 11.69 25.94 25.00
N GLY A 98 11.42 26.69 26.06
CA GLY A 98 11.20 28.14 26.01
C GLY A 98 9.86 28.55 25.40
N ALA A 99 8.86 27.66 25.41
CA ALA A 99 7.49 27.99 25.05
C ALA A 99 6.70 28.48 26.27
N ASP A 100 5.76 29.40 26.05
CA ASP A 100 4.87 29.95 27.08
C ASP A 100 3.52 29.22 27.11
N CYS A 101 3.10 28.70 25.96
CA CYS A 101 1.85 27.96 25.80
C CYS A 101 1.97 26.83 24.77
N VAL A 102 1.37 25.69 25.08
CA VAL A 102 1.30 24.52 24.19
C VAL A 102 -0.15 24.24 23.82
N PHE A 103 -0.41 24.14 22.52
CA PHE A 103 -1.62 23.58 21.95
C PHE A 103 -1.36 22.13 21.52
N HIS A 104 -1.92 21.17 22.26
CA HIS A 104 -1.69 19.76 22.01
C HIS A 104 -2.79 19.15 21.11
N LEU A 105 -2.61 19.23 19.78
CA LEU A 105 -3.51 18.68 18.76
C LEU A 105 -2.99 17.37 18.13
N ALA A 106 -1.71 17.01 18.34
CA ALA A 106 -1.11 15.83 17.74
C ALA A 106 -1.90 14.58 18.11
N SER A 107 -2.23 13.77 17.09
CA SER A 107 -2.97 12.55 17.30
C SER A 107 -2.79 11.55 16.17
N TYR A 108 -2.91 10.26 16.49
CA TYR A 108 -2.88 9.14 15.56
C TYR A 108 -4.13 8.26 15.73
N GLY A 109 -4.60 7.60 14.67
CA GLY A 109 -5.75 6.70 14.74
C GLY A 109 -7.10 7.27 14.30
N MET A 110 -7.14 8.44 13.65
CA MET A 110 -8.40 9.05 13.18
C MET A 110 -8.96 8.39 11.90
N SER A 111 -8.14 7.65 11.13
CA SER A 111 -8.61 6.92 9.95
C SER A 111 -8.79 5.42 10.22
N GLY A 112 -9.73 4.78 9.52
CA GLY A 112 -10.02 3.35 9.70
C GLY A 112 -8.85 2.37 9.47
N LYS A 113 -7.79 2.79 8.76
CA LYS A 113 -6.55 2.01 8.63
C LYS A 113 -5.60 2.20 9.83
N GLU A 114 -5.56 3.39 10.41
CA GLU A 114 -4.71 3.73 11.56
C GLU A 114 -5.29 3.18 12.87
N MET A 115 -6.62 3.11 13.01
CA MET A 115 -7.29 2.47 14.15
C MET A 115 -6.89 1.00 14.33
N LEU A 116 -6.40 0.33 13.27
CA LEU A 116 -5.94 -1.06 13.31
C LEU A 116 -4.52 -1.20 13.92
N GLN A 117 -3.82 -0.08 14.15
CA GLN A 117 -2.46 -0.05 14.72
C GLN A 117 -2.49 0.34 16.20
N PHE A 118 -3.20 -0.44 17.01
CA PHE A 118 -3.46 -0.18 18.44
C PHE A 118 -2.23 0.31 19.22
N GLY A 119 -1.08 -0.36 19.05
CA GLY A 119 0.15 0.01 19.76
C GLY A 119 0.64 1.43 19.43
N ARG A 120 0.51 1.86 18.18
CA ARG A 120 0.93 3.20 17.75
C ARG A 120 -0.07 4.29 18.18
N VAL A 121 -1.36 3.94 18.25
CA VAL A 121 -2.40 4.85 18.76
C VAL A 121 -2.11 5.22 20.21
N ASP A 122 -1.83 4.23 21.06
CA ASP A 122 -1.50 4.47 22.47
C ASP A 122 -0.15 5.19 22.64
N GLU A 123 0.86 4.80 21.85
CA GLU A 123 2.19 5.43 21.89
C GLU A 123 2.12 6.94 21.58
N VAL A 124 1.34 7.34 20.57
CA VAL A 124 1.21 8.76 20.18
C VAL A 124 0.24 9.50 21.10
N ASN A 125 -0.97 8.97 21.30
CA ASN A 125 -2.04 9.70 21.97
C ASN A 125 -1.91 9.66 23.49
N ILE A 126 -1.33 8.62 24.09
CA ILE A 126 -1.19 8.48 25.54
C ILE A 126 0.24 8.78 25.95
N SER A 127 1.20 7.97 25.49
CA SER A 127 2.61 8.14 25.89
C SER A 127 3.17 9.47 25.39
N GLY A 128 2.85 9.89 24.16
CA GLY A 128 3.21 11.21 23.65
C GLY A 128 2.60 12.35 24.45
N THR A 129 1.34 12.24 24.88
CA THR A 129 0.71 13.22 25.80
C THR A 129 1.45 13.29 27.12
N CYS A 130 1.86 12.15 27.70
CA CYS A 130 2.68 12.14 28.91
C CYS A 130 4.01 12.87 28.72
N LEU A 131 4.69 12.67 27.59
CA LEU A 131 5.95 13.37 27.29
C LEU A 131 5.75 14.88 27.14
N VAL A 132 4.66 15.31 26.51
CA VAL A 132 4.29 16.74 26.43
C VAL A 132 4.06 17.32 27.82
N LEU A 133 3.32 16.62 28.70
CA LEU A 133 3.08 17.04 30.07
C LEU A 133 4.38 17.10 30.90
N GLU A 134 5.25 16.10 30.76
CA GLU A 134 6.58 16.09 31.40
C GLU A 134 7.42 17.28 30.96
N ALA A 135 7.47 17.56 29.66
CA ALA A 135 8.21 18.68 29.10
C ALA A 135 7.61 20.02 29.57
N CYS A 136 6.28 20.16 29.66
CA CYS A 136 5.66 21.35 30.24
C CYS A 136 6.13 21.61 31.68
N LEU A 137 6.21 20.56 32.51
CA LEU A 137 6.70 20.68 33.89
C LEU A 137 8.21 20.94 33.97
N GLU A 138 8.99 20.37 33.05
CA GLU A 138 10.45 20.50 33.01
C GLU A 138 10.90 21.87 32.53
N PHE A 139 10.21 22.43 31.53
CA PHE A 139 10.51 23.74 30.92
C PHE A 139 9.62 24.87 31.45
N GLU A 140 8.86 24.62 32.53
CA GLU A 140 8.03 25.61 33.23
C GLU A 140 6.98 26.31 32.35
N ILE A 141 6.41 25.55 31.41
CA ILE A 141 5.35 26.04 30.52
C ILE A 141 4.06 26.18 31.31
N ARG A 142 3.50 27.39 31.35
CA ARG A 142 2.33 27.69 32.20
C ARG A 142 1.00 27.22 31.65
N ARG A 143 0.85 27.12 30.32
CA ARG A 143 -0.45 26.91 29.69
C ARG A 143 -0.43 25.73 28.72
N LEU A 144 -1.33 24.76 28.92
CA LEU A 144 -1.55 23.66 28.00
C LEU A 144 -3.03 23.54 27.64
N VAL A 145 -3.34 23.73 26.35
CA VAL A 145 -4.67 23.49 25.79
C VAL A 145 -4.65 22.18 25.02
N TYR A 146 -5.42 21.18 25.48
CA TYR A 146 -5.49 19.86 24.85
C TYR A 146 -6.73 19.72 23.97
N VAL A 147 -6.58 19.16 22.76
CA VAL A 147 -7.72 18.87 21.88
C VAL A 147 -8.12 17.40 21.98
N SER A 148 -9.28 17.19 22.60
CA SER A 148 -9.96 15.92 22.76
C SER A 148 -11.02 15.74 21.66
N ILE A 149 -12.00 14.89 21.90
CA ILE A 149 -13.17 14.66 21.04
C ILE A 149 -14.42 14.57 21.90
N TYR A 150 -15.59 14.91 21.34
CA TYR A 150 -16.86 14.69 22.03
C TYR A 150 -17.14 13.21 22.36
N GLY A 151 -16.57 12.27 21.61
CA GLY A 151 -16.74 10.82 21.81
C GLY A 151 -16.26 10.28 23.17
N VAL A 152 -15.47 11.06 23.93
CA VAL A 152 -14.99 10.66 25.27
C VAL A 152 -16.07 10.63 26.35
N VAL A 153 -17.23 11.25 26.09
CA VAL A 153 -18.42 11.24 26.97
C VAL A 153 -19.58 10.43 26.38
N PHE A 154 -19.40 9.84 25.20
CA PHE A 154 -20.48 9.21 24.43
C PHE A 154 -20.29 7.69 24.32
N GLY A 155 -21.25 6.94 24.85
CA GLY A 155 -21.30 5.47 24.80
C GLY A 155 -22.22 4.86 23.75
N GLY A 156 -22.77 5.66 22.84
CA GLY A 156 -23.84 5.23 21.91
C GLY A 156 -25.25 5.73 22.27
N ASN A 157 -25.42 6.61 23.26
CA ASN A 157 -26.71 7.19 23.66
C ASN A 157 -26.85 8.63 23.16
N GLU A 158 -28.02 9.06 22.66
CA GLU A 158 -28.28 10.45 22.25
C GLU A 158 -27.98 11.43 23.39
N ILE A 159 -27.07 12.39 23.15
CA ILE A 159 -26.81 13.52 24.04
C ILE A 159 -27.42 14.75 23.40
N VAL A 160 -28.46 15.30 24.01
CA VAL A 160 -29.10 16.55 23.61
C VAL A 160 -28.60 17.64 24.56
N ASN A 161 -28.01 18.72 24.03
CA ASN A 161 -27.50 19.87 24.81
C ASN A 161 -26.42 19.50 25.87
N GLY A 162 -25.40 18.75 25.46
CA GLY A 162 -24.29 18.39 26.35
C GLY A 162 -23.42 19.60 26.73
N ASN A 163 -23.00 19.67 28.00
CA ASN A 163 -22.06 20.67 28.50
C ASN A 163 -20.74 20.01 28.97
N GLY A 164 -19.76 20.83 29.37
CA GLY A 164 -18.44 20.36 29.81
C GLY A 164 -18.49 19.40 31.01
N SER A 165 -19.52 19.48 31.86
CA SER A 165 -19.65 18.67 33.08
C SER A 165 -20.15 17.24 32.86
N LEU A 166 -20.38 16.82 31.61
CA LEU A 166 -20.75 15.44 31.31
C LEU A 166 -19.67 14.43 31.77
N PRO A 167 -20.08 13.34 32.44
CA PRO A 167 -19.14 12.34 32.93
C PRO A 167 -18.45 11.64 31.74
N PHE A 168 -17.17 11.30 31.94
CA PHE A 168 -16.46 10.47 30.98
C PHE A 168 -17.16 9.12 30.80
N PHE A 169 -17.24 8.67 29.55
CA PHE A 169 -17.61 7.30 29.27
C PHE A 169 -16.55 6.33 29.85
N PRO A 170 -16.93 5.16 30.38
CA PRO A 170 -15.98 4.22 30.95
C PRO A 170 -14.90 3.82 29.93
N VAL A 171 -13.64 3.85 30.37
CA VAL A 171 -12.50 3.66 29.46
C VAL A 171 -12.53 2.26 28.82
N ASP A 172 -12.95 1.26 29.58
CA ASP A 172 -13.02 -0.14 29.16
C ASP A 172 -14.20 -0.43 28.22
N ASP A 173 -15.18 0.47 28.15
CA ASP A 173 -16.37 0.33 27.31
C ASP A 173 -16.20 0.98 25.93
N HIS A 174 -15.09 1.72 25.69
CA HIS A 174 -14.79 2.27 24.37
C HIS A 174 -14.52 1.14 23.36
N VAL A 175 -15.37 1.09 22.33
CA VAL A 175 -15.31 0.12 21.25
C VAL A 175 -14.22 0.48 20.22
N ASP A 176 -13.89 1.76 20.09
CA ASP A 176 -12.86 2.25 19.17
C ASP A 176 -11.56 2.65 19.89
N PRO A 177 -10.37 2.23 19.39
CA PRO A 177 -9.08 2.49 20.06
C PRO A 177 -8.73 3.97 20.15
N TYR A 178 -9.16 4.74 19.17
CA TYR A 178 -8.91 6.17 19.10
C TYR A 178 -9.64 6.92 20.23
N GLY A 179 -10.94 6.68 20.39
CA GLY A 179 -11.77 7.23 21.45
C GLY A 179 -11.28 6.83 22.84
N ARG A 180 -10.89 5.56 23.02
CA ARG A 180 -10.23 5.09 24.25
C ARG A 180 -8.98 5.90 24.57
N SER A 181 -8.07 6.03 23.60
CA SER A 181 -6.82 6.77 23.81
C SER A 181 -7.04 8.25 24.10
N LYS A 182 -8.02 8.90 23.45
CA LYS A 182 -8.39 10.30 23.71
C LYS A 182 -8.99 10.49 25.10
N SER A 183 -9.82 9.55 25.56
CA SER A 183 -10.40 9.53 26.91
C SER A 183 -9.32 9.43 27.99
N ILE A 184 -8.35 8.52 27.81
CA ILE A 184 -7.20 8.37 28.74
C ILE A 184 -6.35 9.64 28.76
N ALA A 185 -5.99 10.16 27.58
CA ALA A 185 -5.16 11.35 27.45
C ALA A 185 -5.81 12.60 28.05
N GLU A 186 -7.12 12.79 27.87
CA GLU A 186 -7.84 13.91 28.48
C GLU A 186 -7.80 13.84 30.01
N ARG A 187 -8.04 12.65 30.59
CA ARG A 187 -7.95 12.45 32.04
C ARG A 187 -6.54 12.74 32.56
N LEU A 188 -5.51 12.36 31.81
CA LEU A 188 -4.12 12.66 32.15
C LEU A 188 -3.87 14.17 32.17
N VAL A 189 -4.31 14.89 31.13
CA VAL A 189 -4.15 16.34 31.05
C VAL A 189 -4.84 17.04 32.22
N LEU A 190 -6.12 16.76 32.44
CA LEU A 190 -6.90 17.41 33.51
C LEU A 190 -6.31 17.09 34.90
N LYS A 191 -5.76 15.89 35.12
CA LYS A 191 -5.07 15.52 36.37
C LYS A 191 -3.77 16.31 36.60
N HIS A 192 -3.17 16.89 35.56
CA HIS A 192 -1.97 17.72 35.65
C HIS A 192 -2.27 19.21 35.82
N ASN A 193 -3.54 19.60 35.89
CA ASN A 193 -3.92 20.97 36.22
C ASN A 193 -3.39 21.38 37.60
N ALA A 194 -2.99 22.65 37.72
CA ALA A 194 -2.42 23.26 38.92
C ALA A 194 -1.21 22.51 39.50
N ARG A 195 -0.50 21.73 38.67
CA ARG A 195 0.67 20.95 39.10
C ARG A 195 1.89 21.86 39.24
N PRO A 196 2.58 21.90 40.40
CA PRO A 196 3.70 22.81 40.63
C PRO A 196 4.92 22.45 39.79
N PHE A 197 5.68 23.47 39.38
CA PHE A 197 6.96 23.28 38.71
C PHE A 197 8.05 22.83 39.70
N LYS A 198 9.02 22.06 39.20
CA LYS A 198 10.08 21.50 40.04
C LYS A 198 11.10 22.53 40.52
N LYS A 199 11.33 23.62 39.77
CA LYS A 199 12.40 24.60 40.03
C LYS A 199 11.89 25.98 40.46
N ASN A 200 10.58 26.22 40.42
CA ASN A 200 9.98 27.53 40.66
C ASN A 200 8.82 27.44 41.65
N ASN A 201 9.12 27.65 42.93
CA ASN A 201 8.13 27.60 44.01
C ASN A 201 7.10 28.72 43.82
N GLY A 202 5.83 28.34 43.67
CA GLY A 202 4.70 29.27 43.55
C GLY A 202 4.09 29.41 42.14
N LYS A 203 4.64 28.74 41.12
CA LYS A 203 4.03 28.66 39.79
C LYS A 203 3.67 27.22 39.42
N CYS A 204 2.58 27.07 38.69
CA CYS A 204 2.03 25.79 38.27
C CYS A 204 1.73 25.73 36.78
N LEU A 205 1.61 24.50 36.26
CA LEU A 205 1.01 24.22 34.95
C LEU A 205 -0.52 24.29 35.07
N PHE A 206 -1.16 25.12 34.25
CA PHE A 206 -2.61 25.13 34.08
C PHE A 206 -2.99 24.47 32.75
N THR A 207 -4.02 23.63 32.81
CA THR A 207 -4.44 22.82 31.66
C THR A 207 -5.94 22.90 31.45
N CYS A 208 -6.40 22.89 30.20
CA CYS A 208 -7.80 22.69 29.85
C CYS A 208 -7.95 21.75 28.65
N ALA A 209 -9.16 21.22 28.45
CA ALA A 209 -9.46 20.32 27.33
C ALA A 209 -10.57 20.89 26.45
N ILE A 210 -10.41 20.79 25.13
CA ILE A 210 -11.41 21.19 24.14
C ILE A 210 -11.97 19.96 23.46
N ARG A 211 -13.30 19.79 23.51
CA ARG A 211 -14.08 18.72 22.89
C ARG A 211 -14.86 19.30 21.70
N PRO A 212 -14.25 19.40 20.51
CA PRO A 212 -14.94 19.88 19.34
C PRO A 212 -16.03 18.89 18.89
N ALA A 213 -17.12 19.44 18.35
CA ALA A 213 -18.09 18.71 17.55
C ALA A 213 -17.48 18.28 16.19
N ALA A 214 -18.29 17.80 15.25
CA ALA A 214 -17.79 17.42 13.93
C ALA A 214 -17.20 18.65 13.19
N ILE A 215 -15.92 18.60 12.84
CA ILE A 215 -15.18 19.77 12.32
C ILE A 215 -15.30 19.82 10.80
N TYR A 216 -15.63 20.98 10.24
CA TYR A 216 -15.70 21.18 8.79
C TYR A 216 -15.09 22.52 8.37
N GLY A 217 -14.71 22.61 7.11
CA GLY A 217 -14.20 23.84 6.49
C GLY A 217 -13.36 23.57 5.25
N PRO A 218 -12.89 24.63 4.57
CA PRO A 218 -11.95 24.51 3.45
C PRO A 218 -10.71 23.72 3.87
N GLY A 219 -10.22 22.82 3.01
CA GLY A 219 -9.11 21.94 3.37
C GLY A 219 -9.47 20.88 4.43
N GLU A 220 -10.66 20.29 4.39
CA GLU A 220 -10.97 19.00 5.03
C GLU A 220 -10.84 17.89 3.97
N ASP A 221 -10.04 16.84 4.24
CA ASP A 221 -9.67 15.80 3.26
C ASP A 221 -10.13 14.38 3.65
N ARG A 222 -10.67 14.18 4.85
CA ARG A 222 -10.94 12.84 5.38
C ARG A 222 -12.37 12.41 5.11
N HIS A 223 -13.33 13.28 5.41
CA HIS A 223 -14.75 12.93 5.38
C HIS A 223 -15.41 13.36 4.08
N PHE A 224 -15.27 14.63 3.69
CA PHE A 224 -16.01 15.20 2.56
C PHE A 224 -15.54 14.68 1.19
N PRO A 225 -14.23 14.51 0.89
CA PRO A 225 -13.81 14.00 -0.42
C PRO A 225 -14.25 12.57 -0.70
N ARG A 226 -14.37 11.73 0.33
CA ARG A 226 -14.91 10.36 0.19
C ARG A 226 -16.38 10.40 -0.22
N ILE A 227 -17.16 11.26 0.43
CA ILE A 227 -18.58 11.46 0.12
C ILE A 227 -18.75 11.96 -1.32
N VAL A 228 -17.96 12.97 -1.72
CA VAL A 228 -17.95 13.49 -3.11
C VAL A 228 -17.49 12.42 -4.10
N SER A 229 -16.51 11.58 -3.74
CA SER A 229 -16.05 10.48 -4.61
C SER A 229 -17.11 9.40 -4.81
N PHE A 230 -17.91 9.09 -3.79
CA PHE A 230 -19.06 8.20 -3.94
C PHE A 230 -20.14 8.80 -4.84
N ALA A 231 -20.45 10.10 -4.65
CA ALA A 231 -21.39 10.82 -5.52
C ALA A 231 -20.92 10.83 -6.99
N LYS A 232 -19.62 11.06 -7.24
CA LYS A 232 -19.00 11.01 -8.58
C LYS A 232 -19.18 9.68 -9.29
N LEU A 233 -19.20 8.57 -8.55
CA LEU A 233 -19.29 7.22 -9.11
C LEU A 233 -20.72 6.78 -9.38
N GLY A 234 -21.73 7.65 -9.17
CA GLY A 234 -23.14 7.27 -9.25
C GLY A 234 -23.55 6.22 -8.23
N LEU A 235 -22.66 5.91 -7.27
CA LEU A 235 -22.94 4.99 -6.19
C LEU A 235 -23.84 5.73 -5.22
N ARG A 236 -25.02 5.15 -4.94
CA ARG A 236 -25.89 5.67 -3.90
C ARG A 236 -25.10 5.65 -2.59
N PRO A 237 -24.76 6.80 -1.96
CA PRO A 237 -24.25 6.74 -0.61
C PRO A 237 -25.30 5.99 0.21
N PHE A 238 -24.87 4.98 0.95
CA PHE A 238 -25.71 4.37 1.97
C PHE A 238 -26.30 5.52 2.81
N LYS A 239 -27.56 5.39 3.25
CA LYS A 239 -28.11 6.34 4.23
C LYS A 239 -27.22 6.25 5.48
N ILE A 240 -26.23 7.14 5.59
CA ILE A 240 -25.36 7.23 6.77
C ILE A 240 -26.19 8.01 7.79
N GLY A 241 -26.70 7.30 8.79
CA GLY A 241 -27.60 7.85 9.80
C GLY A 241 -29.06 7.86 9.37
N ASP A 242 -29.94 7.77 10.37
CA ASP A 242 -31.34 8.10 10.14
C ASP A 242 -31.45 9.61 9.87
N SER A 243 -32.38 10.02 9.01
CA SER A 243 -32.64 11.44 8.72
C SER A 243 -33.07 12.23 9.98
N ASN A 244 -33.42 11.51 11.04
CA ASN A 244 -33.77 12.05 12.35
C ASN A 244 -32.56 12.28 13.27
N VAL A 245 -31.39 11.71 12.97
CA VAL A 245 -30.18 11.90 13.79
C VAL A 245 -29.51 13.20 13.37
N LYS A 246 -29.54 14.18 14.27
CA LYS A 246 -28.86 15.47 14.10
C LYS A 246 -27.47 15.40 14.74
N THR A 247 -26.49 16.00 14.07
CA THR A 247 -25.12 16.10 14.57
C THR A 247 -24.73 17.57 14.67
N ASP A 248 -24.05 17.92 15.75
CA ASP A 248 -23.44 19.23 15.90
C ASP A 248 -22.17 19.35 15.06
N TRP A 249 -21.99 20.51 14.46
CA TRP A 249 -20.83 20.83 13.63
C TRP A 249 -20.14 22.08 14.15
N VAL A 250 -18.84 22.18 13.93
CA VAL A 250 -18.05 23.37 14.21
C VAL A 250 -17.22 23.75 13.00
N TYR A 251 -17.36 24.98 12.55
CA TYR A 251 -16.52 25.51 11.49
C TYR A 251 -15.08 25.69 11.98
N VAL A 252 -14.09 25.33 11.17
CA VAL A 252 -12.67 25.29 11.57
C VAL A 252 -12.16 26.61 12.18
N TYR A 253 -12.59 27.77 11.66
CA TYR A 253 -12.20 29.07 12.21
C TYR A 253 -12.82 29.34 13.60
N ASN A 254 -14.05 28.87 13.84
CA ASN A 254 -14.71 29.00 15.14
C ASN A 254 -14.00 28.13 16.20
N LEU A 255 -13.56 26.94 15.80
CA LEU A 255 -12.75 26.08 16.66
C LEU A 255 -11.40 26.73 16.99
N VAL A 256 -10.72 27.34 16.02
CA VAL A 256 -9.46 28.06 16.24
C VAL A 256 -9.62 29.22 17.22
N LEU A 257 -10.68 30.01 17.06
CA LEU A 257 -11.00 31.07 18.00
C LEU A 257 -11.22 30.51 19.42
N ALA A 258 -11.97 29.42 19.55
CA ALA A 258 -12.19 28.77 20.85
C ALA A 258 -10.89 28.27 21.49
N LEU A 259 -9.94 27.74 20.70
CA LEU A 259 -8.63 27.33 21.19
C LEU A 259 -7.84 28.53 21.74
N ILE A 260 -7.80 29.63 21.00
CA ILE A 260 -7.10 30.85 21.42
C ILE A 260 -7.71 31.41 22.71
N LEU A 261 -9.03 31.53 22.76
CA LEU A 261 -9.74 31.95 23.97
C LEU A 261 -9.42 31.03 25.15
N ALA A 262 -9.35 29.72 24.93
CA ALA A 262 -8.98 28.78 25.98
C ALA A 262 -7.56 28.98 26.49
N SER A 263 -6.61 29.36 25.62
CA SER A 263 -5.26 29.72 26.06
C SER A 263 -5.20 31.04 26.83
N MET A 264 -6.11 31.98 26.54
CA MET A 264 -6.23 33.26 27.25
C MET A 264 -6.92 33.07 28.61
N GLY A 265 -7.94 32.22 28.68
CA GLY A 265 -8.59 31.85 29.94
C GLY A 265 -7.69 31.05 30.90
N LEU A 266 -6.50 30.63 30.46
CA LEU A 266 -5.45 30.06 31.31
C LEU A 266 -4.47 31.12 31.84
N LEU A 267 -4.72 32.41 31.62
CA LEU A 267 -4.00 33.53 32.25
C LEU A 267 -4.56 33.79 33.66
N ASP A 268 -3.70 34.31 34.54
CA ASP A 268 -4.01 34.53 35.97
C ASP A 268 -4.99 35.72 36.21
N ASP A 269 -5.54 36.32 35.16
CA ASP A 269 -6.29 37.58 35.21
C ASP A 269 -7.72 37.44 35.76
N ILE A 270 -8.37 36.30 35.48
CA ILE A 270 -9.74 36.01 35.90
C ILE A 270 -9.75 34.65 36.62
N PRO A 271 -9.93 34.63 37.95
CA PRO A 271 -9.98 33.37 38.69
C PRO A 271 -11.34 32.67 38.56
N ASN A 272 -11.32 31.34 38.54
CA ASN A 272 -12.48 30.48 38.76
C ASN A 272 -12.78 30.34 40.27
N ASN A 273 -13.81 29.56 40.61
CA ASN A 273 -14.23 29.32 41.99
C ASN A 273 -13.16 28.65 42.88
N GLU A 274 -12.13 28.03 42.29
CA GLU A 274 -11.02 27.38 42.99
C GLU A 274 -9.79 28.31 43.12
N GLY A 275 -9.88 29.55 42.64
CA GLY A 275 -8.77 30.52 42.63
C GLY A 275 -7.71 30.26 41.55
N HIS A 276 -8.01 29.38 40.58
CA HIS A 276 -7.18 29.12 39.39
C HIS A 276 -7.68 29.94 38.20
N PRO A 277 -6.93 30.07 37.09
CA PRO A 277 -7.44 30.70 35.86
C PRO A 277 -8.82 30.15 35.44
N ILE A 278 -9.67 31.00 34.88
CA ILE A 278 -11.07 30.68 34.55
C ILE A 278 -11.24 29.42 33.68
N ALA A 279 -10.29 29.12 32.79
CA ALA A 279 -10.31 27.94 31.95
C ALA A 279 -9.66 26.68 32.58
N ALA A 280 -8.97 26.83 33.71
CA ALA A 280 -8.12 25.79 34.29
C ALA A 280 -8.94 24.61 34.82
N GLY A 281 -8.48 23.39 34.52
CA GLY A 281 -9.01 22.13 35.07
C GLY A 281 -10.32 21.66 34.45
N GLN A 282 -10.83 22.34 33.42
CA GLN A 282 -12.16 22.07 32.85
C GLN A 282 -12.09 21.63 31.37
N PRO A 283 -12.99 20.73 30.94
CA PRO A 283 -13.25 20.45 29.54
C PRO A 283 -14.36 21.34 28.96
N TYR A 284 -14.25 21.74 27.70
CA TYR A 284 -15.21 22.60 27.00
C TYR A 284 -15.74 21.96 25.71
N PHE A 285 -17.06 21.95 25.54
CA PHE A 285 -17.69 21.49 24.30
C PHE A 285 -17.85 22.63 23.31
N ILE A 286 -17.35 22.47 22.08
CA ILE A 286 -17.37 23.52 21.05
C ILE A 286 -18.21 23.08 19.85
N SER A 287 -19.30 23.80 19.60
CA SER A 287 -20.22 23.64 18.46
C SER A 287 -20.70 25.00 17.94
N ASP A 288 -21.10 25.07 16.68
CA ASP A 288 -21.79 26.24 16.11
C ASP A 288 -23.24 26.36 16.61
N GLY A 289 -23.78 25.34 17.30
CA GLY A 289 -25.09 25.36 17.95
C GLY A 289 -26.27 25.14 17.01
N SER A 290 -26.04 24.52 15.86
CA SER A 290 -27.06 24.20 14.86
C SER A 290 -27.03 22.71 14.48
N PRO A 291 -27.58 21.81 15.32
CA PRO A 291 -27.64 20.40 15.02
C PRO A 291 -28.42 20.15 13.73
N ILE A 292 -27.76 19.52 12.76
CA ILE A 292 -28.31 19.25 11.43
C ILE A 292 -27.97 17.81 11.04
N SER A 293 -28.86 17.15 10.30
CA SER A 293 -28.55 15.81 9.82
C SER A 293 -27.38 15.87 8.83
N THR A 294 -26.52 14.84 8.81
CA THR A 294 -25.43 14.76 7.82
C THR A 294 -25.96 14.88 6.39
N TYR A 295 -27.17 14.38 6.13
CA TYR A 295 -27.83 14.49 4.83
C TYR A 295 -28.14 15.95 4.46
N GLU A 296 -28.81 16.70 5.34
CA GLU A 296 -29.15 18.12 5.12
C GLU A 296 -27.88 18.98 5.01
N PHE A 297 -26.86 18.70 5.83
CA PHE A 297 -25.58 19.39 5.80
C PHE A 297 -24.87 19.26 4.44
N LEU A 298 -24.97 18.09 3.80
CA LEU A 298 -24.28 17.80 2.54
C LEU A 298 -25.02 18.28 1.28
N GLN A 299 -26.32 18.57 1.35
CA GLN A 299 -27.08 18.93 0.15
C GLN A 299 -26.55 20.19 -0.55
N PRO A 300 -26.25 21.30 0.15
CA PRO A 300 -25.75 22.51 -0.49
C PRO A 300 -24.42 22.26 -1.19
N LEU A 301 -23.53 21.48 -0.57
CA LEU A 301 -22.23 21.11 -1.12
C LEU A 301 -22.37 20.27 -2.39
N LEU A 302 -23.19 19.21 -2.37
CA LEU A 302 -23.37 18.34 -3.53
C LEU A 302 -24.09 19.04 -4.69
N LYS A 303 -25.08 19.90 -4.37
CA LYS A 303 -25.77 20.73 -5.36
C LYS A 303 -24.83 21.73 -6.02
N SER A 304 -23.90 22.33 -5.28
CA SER A 304 -22.88 23.23 -5.85
C SER A 304 -21.88 22.54 -6.78
N LEU A 305 -21.83 21.20 -6.73
CA LEU A 305 -20.93 20.36 -7.52
C LEU A 305 -21.66 19.60 -8.65
N ASP A 306 -22.91 19.98 -8.98
CA ASP A 306 -23.78 19.33 -9.97
C ASP A 306 -24.00 17.82 -9.71
N TYR A 307 -23.99 17.39 -8.45
CA TYR A 307 -24.36 16.03 -8.06
C TYR A 307 -25.77 15.98 -7.47
N ASP A 308 -26.67 15.22 -8.11
CA ASP A 308 -27.98 14.91 -7.55
C ASP A 308 -27.88 13.92 -6.40
N LEU A 309 -28.51 14.24 -5.27
CA LEU A 309 -28.69 13.29 -4.17
C LEU A 309 -29.70 12.20 -4.59
N PRO A 310 -29.36 10.90 -4.47
CA PRO A 310 -30.27 9.84 -4.87
C PRO A 310 -31.53 9.80 -3.98
N LYS A 311 -32.71 9.85 -4.61
CA LYS A 311 -34.04 9.86 -3.98
C LYS A 311 -34.49 8.54 -3.33
N ALA A 312 -33.63 7.54 -3.15
CA ALA A 312 -34.06 6.18 -2.80
C ALA A 312 -33.44 5.65 -1.50
N SER A 313 -34.30 5.35 -0.52
CA SER A 313 -33.95 4.60 0.69
C SER A 313 -33.82 3.10 0.35
N LEU A 314 -32.71 2.48 0.75
CA LEU A 314 -32.66 1.04 0.95
C LEU A 314 -32.69 0.81 2.45
N SER A 315 -33.73 0.15 2.95
CA SER A 315 -33.72 -0.33 4.32
C SER A 315 -32.67 -1.43 4.46
N VAL A 316 -32.04 -1.48 5.63
CA VAL A 316 -30.95 -2.37 6.04
C VAL A 316 -31.24 -3.91 6.05
N PRO A 317 -32.45 -4.49 5.84
CA PRO A 317 -32.68 -5.92 6.13
C PRO A 317 -31.96 -6.99 5.29
N ARG A 318 -31.28 -6.69 4.16
CA ARG A 318 -30.69 -7.75 3.30
C ARG A 318 -29.20 -8.05 3.54
N ALA A 319 -28.43 -7.10 4.08
CA ALA A 319 -27.01 -7.32 4.41
C ALA A 319 -26.83 -8.24 5.64
N LEU A 320 -27.80 -8.23 6.56
CA LEU A 320 -27.80 -9.04 7.79
C LEU A 320 -28.02 -10.55 7.54
N MET A 321 -28.64 -10.95 6.42
CA MET A 321 -28.88 -12.37 6.12
C MET A 321 -27.60 -13.16 5.82
N LEU A 322 -26.65 -12.56 5.09
CA LEU A 322 -25.36 -13.21 4.76
C LEU A 322 -24.50 -13.43 6.00
N GLY A 323 -24.60 -12.51 6.96
CA GLY A 323 -23.92 -12.62 8.25
C GLY A 323 -24.44 -13.75 9.15
N ARG A 324 -25.74 -14.01 9.13
CA ARG A 324 -26.35 -15.10 9.94
C ARG A 324 -25.88 -16.49 9.49
N ILE A 325 -25.65 -16.67 8.19
CA ILE A 325 -25.11 -17.92 7.62
C ILE A 325 -23.67 -18.14 8.11
N PHE A 326 -22.87 -17.08 8.14
CA PHE A 326 -21.48 -17.13 8.59
C PHE A 326 -21.36 -17.49 10.09
N TRP A 327 -22.23 -16.93 10.93
CA TRP A 327 -22.26 -17.20 12.38
C TRP A 327 -22.76 -18.61 12.73
N ALA A 328 -23.72 -19.14 11.95
CA ALA A 328 -24.21 -20.52 12.09
C ALA A 328 -23.13 -21.56 11.74
N ILE A 329 -22.28 -21.28 10.75
CA ILE A 329 -21.15 -22.15 10.39
C ILE A 329 -20.08 -22.14 11.50
N TYR A 330 -19.81 -20.97 12.08
CA TYR A 330 -18.82 -20.79 13.15
C TYR A 330 -19.21 -21.50 14.45
N THR A 331 -20.47 -21.38 14.88
CA THR A 331 -20.96 -21.99 16.13
C THR A 331 -21.04 -23.51 16.09
N VAL A 332 -21.25 -24.11 14.91
CA VAL A 332 -21.29 -25.57 14.73
C VAL A 332 -19.88 -26.19 14.70
N LEU A 333 -18.88 -25.50 14.15
CA LEU A 333 -17.52 -26.02 14.01
C LEU A 333 -16.61 -25.76 15.23
N TYR A 334 -16.90 -24.73 16.02
CA TYR A 334 -16.09 -24.32 17.17
C TYR A 334 -15.89 -25.41 18.26
N PRO A 335 -16.93 -26.19 18.66
CA PRO A 335 -16.75 -27.25 19.66
C PRO A 335 -15.89 -28.43 19.17
N TRP A 336 -15.82 -28.64 17.85
CA TRP A 336 -15.05 -29.73 17.25
C TRP A 336 -13.55 -29.40 17.17
N LEU A 337 -13.22 -28.12 16.92
CA LEU A 337 -11.84 -27.63 16.79
C LEU A 337 -11.09 -27.50 18.13
N ASN A 338 -11.81 -27.25 19.22
CA ASN A 338 -11.19 -26.96 20.53
C ASN A 338 -10.68 -28.21 21.28
N ARG A 339 -11.03 -29.42 20.83
CA ARG A 339 -10.82 -30.65 21.60
C ARG A 339 -9.45 -31.31 21.40
N TRP A 340 -8.62 -30.84 20.46
CA TRP A 340 -7.42 -31.60 20.10
C TRP A 340 -6.07 -30.83 20.01
N TRP A 341 -5.95 -29.52 19.74
CA TRP A 341 -4.63 -29.01 19.26
C TRP A 341 -4.19 -27.56 19.60
N LEU A 342 -4.43 -27.03 20.81
CA LEU A 342 -3.78 -25.78 21.26
C LEU A 342 -3.52 -25.73 22.79
N PRO A 343 -2.30 -25.41 23.26
CA PRO A 343 -2.09 -24.80 24.56
C PRO A 343 -2.19 -23.27 24.41
N GLN A 344 -3.18 -22.68 25.07
CA GLN A 344 -3.54 -21.25 25.18
C GLN A 344 -4.64 -20.72 24.23
N PRO A 345 -5.59 -19.92 24.75
CA PRO A 345 -6.72 -19.40 23.99
C PRO A 345 -6.32 -18.23 23.08
N LEU A 346 -6.59 -18.36 21.77
CA LEU A 346 -6.57 -17.25 20.82
C LEU A 346 -7.79 -16.36 21.06
N ILE A 347 -7.58 -15.09 21.40
CA ILE A 347 -8.62 -14.06 21.42
C ILE A 347 -8.53 -13.27 20.10
N LEU A 348 -9.43 -13.58 19.16
CA LEU A 348 -9.92 -12.77 18.01
C LEU A 348 -10.86 -13.67 17.16
N PRO A 349 -11.94 -13.19 16.49
CA PRO A 349 -12.55 -11.87 16.43
C PRO A 349 -14.07 -11.93 16.75
N ALA A 350 -14.46 -11.72 18.00
CA ALA A 350 -15.87 -11.62 18.41
C ALA A 350 -16.41 -10.18 18.41
N GLU A 351 -15.54 -9.17 18.35
CA GLU A 351 -15.91 -7.79 18.67
C GLU A 351 -16.41 -6.97 17.45
N VAL A 352 -15.97 -7.27 16.22
CA VAL A 352 -16.50 -6.60 15.00
C VAL A 352 -17.98 -6.92 14.77
N TYR A 353 -18.43 -8.08 15.24
CA TYR A 353 -19.84 -8.48 15.22
C TYR A 353 -20.65 -7.87 16.37
N LYS A 354 -20.02 -7.65 17.53
CA LYS A 354 -20.64 -6.97 18.66
C LYS A 354 -20.91 -5.50 18.36
N VAL A 355 -20.08 -4.77 17.63
CA VAL A 355 -20.34 -3.33 17.39
C VAL A 355 -21.66 -3.10 16.64
N GLY A 356 -21.95 -3.90 15.61
CA GLY A 356 -23.19 -3.77 14.82
C GLY A 356 -24.43 -4.37 15.52
N VAL A 357 -24.26 -5.43 16.31
CA VAL A 357 -25.36 -6.13 16.98
C VAL A 357 -25.70 -5.48 18.33
N THR A 358 -24.71 -4.96 19.06
CA THR A 358 -24.91 -4.31 20.37
C THR A 358 -25.55 -2.93 20.21
N HIS A 359 -25.24 -2.18 19.15
CA HIS A 359 -25.93 -0.91 18.84
C HIS A 359 -27.41 -1.13 18.46
N TYR A 360 -27.73 -2.28 17.85
CA TYR A 360 -29.10 -2.67 17.56
C TYR A 360 -29.85 -3.12 18.82
N PHE A 361 -29.23 -3.92 19.70
CA PHE A 361 -29.86 -4.39 20.94
C PHE A 361 -29.94 -3.32 22.03
N SER A 362 -29.00 -2.37 22.12
CA SER A 362 -29.09 -1.21 23.02
C SER A 362 -30.22 -0.26 22.59
N SER A 363 -30.42 -0.06 21.28
CA SER A 363 -31.55 0.73 20.76
C SER A 363 -32.93 0.06 20.98
N LEU A 364 -32.98 -1.28 21.01
CA LEU A 364 -34.19 -2.05 21.31
C LEU A 364 -34.53 -2.05 22.81
N LYS A 365 -33.50 -2.06 23.68
CA LYS A 365 -33.67 -2.00 25.14
C LYS A 365 -34.08 -0.60 25.60
N ALA A 366 -33.51 0.45 25.00
CA ALA A 366 -33.90 1.85 25.25
C ALA A 366 -35.35 2.16 24.82
N ARG A 367 -35.86 1.49 23.77
CA ARG A 367 -37.28 1.59 23.35
C ARG A 367 -38.26 0.84 24.26
N GLN A 368 -37.78 -0.10 25.09
CA GLN A 368 -38.60 -0.82 26.07
C GLN A 368 -38.78 -0.06 27.39
N GLU A 369 -37.85 0.85 27.73
CA GLU A 369 -37.83 1.58 29.00
C GLU A 369 -38.51 2.97 28.94
N LEU A 370 -38.74 3.53 27.74
CA LEU A 370 -39.51 4.77 27.53
C LEU A 370 -40.99 4.47 27.28
N GLY A 371 -41.70 4.14 28.35
CA GLY A 371 -43.14 3.88 28.31
C GLY A 371 -43.96 5.11 27.93
N CYS A 372 -44.63 5.06 26.77
CA CYS A 372 -45.85 5.82 26.48
C CYS A 372 -46.76 5.04 25.50
N VAL A 373 -48.03 4.97 25.89
CA VAL A 373 -49.23 4.39 25.24
C VAL A 373 -49.51 2.90 25.50
N PRO A 374 -50.60 2.57 26.24
CA PRO A 374 -50.99 1.22 26.60
C PRO A 374 -51.77 0.56 25.46
N MET A 375 -51.55 -0.74 25.23
CA MET A 375 -52.55 -1.56 24.54
C MET A 375 -52.84 -2.83 25.34
N GLU A 376 -54.13 -2.98 25.58
CA GLU A 376 -54.80 -3.96 26.42
C GLU A 376 -54.40 -5.42 26.17
N ARG A 377 -54.38 -6.18 27.27
CA ARG A 377 -54.59 -7.62 27.25
C ARG A 377 -55.93 -7.92 26.58
N LYS A 378 -55.90 -8.49 25.37
CA LYS A 378 -56.95 -9.41 24.92
C LYS A 378 -56.36 -10.78 24.69
N ARG A 379 -56.62 -11.67 25.66
CA ARG A 379 -56.69 -13.11 25.43
C ARG A 379 -57.74 -13.37 24.36
N LYS A 380 -57.35 -13.93 23.22
CA LYS A 380 -58.17 -14.87 22.47
C LYS A 380 -57.29 -16.03 22.00
N THR A 381 -57.55 -17.17 22.61
CA THR A 381 -57.25 -18.52 22.13
C THR A 381 -57.84 -18.76 20.75
N LEU A 382 -57.13 -19.51 19.88
CA LEU A 382 -57.66 -20.60 19.04
C LEU A 382 -56.55 -21.16 18.10
N ASP A 383 -56.05 -22.34 18.48
CA ASP A 383 -55.81 -23.57 17.70
C ASP A 383 -54.95 -23.64 16.42
N GLY A 384 -53.92 -24.51 16.47
CA GLY A 384 -53.23 -25.15 15.34
C GLY A 384 -51.87 -25.80 15.73
N PRO A 385 -51.54 -27.06 15.30
CA PRO A 385 -50.62 -27.98 16.02
C PRO A 385 -49.11 -27.78 15.74
N PRO A 386 -48.21 -28.44 16.52
CA PRO A 386 -46.78 -28.14 16.54
C PRO A 386 -46.01 -28.95 15.48
N ILE A 387 -45.06 -28.32 14.78
CA ILE A 387 -44.08 -29.03 13.95
C ILE A 387 -42.70 -28.87 14.58
N TYR A 388 -42.26 -29.94 15.23
CA TYR A 388 -40.86 -30.26 15.45
C TYR A 388 -40.17 -30.64 14.12
N ALA A 389 -38.87 -30.35 14.07
CA ALA A 389 -37.84 -30.97 13.22
C ALA A 389 -37.76 -30.54 11.74
N ARG A 390 -36.70 -29.82 11.39
CA ARG A 390 -35.48 -30.41 10.78
C ARG A 390 -34.43 -29.34 10.48
N LEU A 391 -33.33 -29.45 11.21
CA LEU A 391 -32.02 -28.85 10.96
C LEU A 391 -31.17 -29.94 10.29
N PHE A 392 -30.79 -29.83 9.01
CA PHE A 392 -29.70 -30.63 8.40
C PHE A 392 -29.11 -29.97 7.13
N VAL A 393 -27.99 -29.28 7.36
CA VAL A 393 -26.70 -29.15 6.66
C VAL A 393 -26.44 -29.96 5.35
N VAL A 394 -26.08 -29.20 4.28
CA VAL A 394 -24.93 -29.25 3.32
C VAL A 394 -24.61 -30.51 2.45
N ILE A 395 -24.30 -30.21 1.17
CA ILE A 395 -23.31 -30.80 0.21
C ILE A 395 -23.92 -31.44 -1.06
N GLY A 396 -23.58 -30.89 -2.24
CA GLY A 396 -22.98 -31.70 -3.31
C GLY A 396 -23.57 -31.66 -4.74
N ILE A 397 -22.75 -31.11 -5.64
CA ILE A 397 -22.40 -31.66 -6.98
C ILE A 397 -23.34 -31.41 -8.18
N THR A 398 -22.70 -30.84 -9.21
CA THR A 398 -22.99 -30.81 -10.65
C THR A 398 -23.46 -32.14 -11.27
N SER A 399 -24.49 -32.12 -12.12
CA SER A 399 -24.41 -32.37 -13.59
C SER A 399 -25.75 -32.80 -14.23
N VAL A 400 -25.96 -32.32 -15.47
CA VAL A 400 -26.89 -32.78 -16.53
C VAL A 400 -28.41 -32.61 -16.31
N PHE A 401 -29.03 -31.70 -17.08
CA PHE A 401 -30.13 -32.03 -18.01
C PHE A 401 -30.27 -30.92 -19.07
N SER A 402 -30.05 -31.31 -20.33
CA SER A 402 -30.57 -30.61 -21.51
C SER A 402 -32.00 -31.07 -21.79
N ALA A 403 -32.76 -30.17 -22.41
CA ALA A 403 -33.96 -30.38 -23.23
C ALA A 403 -35.28 -30.77 -22.53
N ALA A 404 -36.21 -29.81 -22.47
CA ALA A 404 -37.52 -29.89 -23.16
C ALA A 404 -38.38 -28.69 -22.74
N TYR A 405 -38.61 -27.75 -23.66
CA TYR A 405 -39.91 -27.10 -23.90
C TYR A 405 -39.76 -26.14 -25.10
N LEU A 406 -40.01 -26.70 -26.28
CA LEU A 406 -40.62 -26.07 -27.46
C LEU A 406 -41.84 -26.96 -27.75
N PRO A 407 -42.99 -26.42 -28.16
CA PRO A 407 -43.14 -25.82 -29.49
C PRO A 407 -44.03 -24.54 -29.45
N ASP A 408 -44.14 -23.63 -30.43
CA ASP A 408 -44.44 -23.81 -31.85
C ASP A 408 -44.22 -22.49 -32.64
N MET A 409 -44.10 -22.67 -33.96
CA MET A 409 -44.27 -21.71 -35.08
C MET A 409 -43.02 -21.10 -35.75
N VAL A 410 -42.79 -21.58 -36.97
CA VAL A 410 -41.90 -21.11 -38.07
C VAL A 410 -42.73 -21.33 -39.37
N PRO A 411 -42.56 -20.61 -40.51
CA PRO A 411 -42.18 -19.21 -40.79
C PRO A 411 -43.21 -18.52 -41.75
N PRO A 412 -42.86 -17.39 -42.41
CA PRO A 412 -42.60 -17.57 -43.84
C PRO A 412 -41.28 -16.98 -44.35
N VAL A 413 -40.78 -17.70 -45.34
CA VAL A 413 -39.65 -17.43 -46.22
C VAL A 413 -39.98 -16.24 -47.12
N SER A 414 -39.53 -15.03 -46.75
CA SER A 414 -39.42 -13.91 -47.70
C SER A 414 -38.67 -12.71 -47.10
N LEU A 415 -37.38 -12.87 -46.79
CA LEU A 415 -36.41 -11.76 -46.93
C LEU A 415 -34.94 -12.23 -46.97
N LEU A 416 -34.69 -13.43 -47.49
CA LEU A 416 -33.34 -13.94 -47.76
C LEU A 416 -32.94 -13.77 -49.24
N ARG A 417 -33.45 -12.73 -49.91
CA ARG A 417 -33.10 -12.39 -51.30
C ARG A 417 -32.83 -10.91 -51.58
N ALA A 418 -32.66 -10.06 -50.55
CA ALA A 418 -32.35 -8.63 -50.75
C ALA A 418 -31.14 -8.09 -49.96
N THR A 419 -30.46 -8.90 -49.12
CA THR A 419 -29.27 -8.46 -48.36
C THR A 419 -27.99 -9.20 -48.69
N THR A 420 -28.01 -10.10 -49.67
CA THR A 420 -26.81 -10.80 -50.19
C THR A 420 -26.31 -10.23 -51.53
N LEU A 421 -26.79 -9.03 -51.94
CA LEU A 421 -26.31 -8.35 -53.15
C LEU A 421 -25.88 -6.88 -52.96
N ILE A 422 -25.86 -6.38 -51.71
CA ILE A 422 -25.34 -5.04 -51.38
C ILE A 422 -24.06 -5.11 -50.53
N LEU A 423 -23.68 -6.29 -50.01
CA LEU A 423 -22.42 -6.53 -49.31
C LEU A 423 -21.39 -7.33 -50.13
N PHE A 424 -21.53 -7.36 -51.46
CA PHE A 424 -20.56 -7.99 -52.37
C PHE A 424 -20.01 -7.05 -53.46
N ARG A 425 -20.15 -5.72 -53.30
CA ARG A 425 -19.61 -4.74 -54.26
C ARG A 425 -18.86 -3.52 -53.70
N SER A 426 -18.38 -3.57 -52.44
CA SER A 426 -17.50 -2.53 -51.89
C SER A 426 -16.16 -3.05 -51.34
N MET A 427 -15.74 -4.25 -51.77
CA MET A 427 -14.41 -4.82 -51.47
C MET A 427 -13.36 -4.57 -52.58
N TRP A 428 -13.51 -3.51 -53.36
CA TRP A 428 -12.52 -3.09 -54.38
C TRP A 428 -12.03 -1.64 -54.25
N VAL A 429 -12.52 -0.87 -53.27
CA VAL A 429 -12.09 0.53 -53.05
C VAL A 429 -11.06 0.66 -51.91
N VAL A 430 -11.10 -0.21 -50.90
CA VAL A 430 -10.14 -0.13 -49.76
C VAL A 430 -8.79 -0.78 -50.08
N ARG A 431 -8.73 -1.71 -51.05
CA ARG A 431 -7.46 -2.31 -51.51
C ARG A 431 -6.69 -1.43 -52.50
N THR A 432 -7.40 -0.53 -53.19
CA THR A 432 -6.82 0.44 -54.13
C THR A 432 -6.27 1.67 -53.41
N ILE A 433 -6.89 2.09 -52.30
CA ILE A 433 -6.40 3.22 -51.47
C ILE A 433 -5.16 2.82 -50.65
N PHE A 434 -5.05 1.56 -50.20
CA PHE A 434 -3.85 1.09 -49.47
C PHE A 434 -2.64 0.86 -50.39
N HIS A 435 -2.86 0.52 -51.67
CA HIS A 435 -1.78 0.42 -52.66
C HIS A 435 -1.39 1.78 -53.27
N LEU A 436 -2.29 2.76 -53.32
CA LEU A 436 -1.96 4.13 -53.74
C LEU A 436 -1.22 4.94 -52.65
N ALA A 437 -1.50 4.69 -51.35
CA ALA A 437 -0.75 5.31 -50.25
C ALA A 437 0.69 4.77 -50.09
N MET A 438 0.95 3.54 -50.53
CA MET A 438 2.29 2.94 -50.53
C MET A 438 3.09 3.30 -51.80
N ALA A 439 2.41 3.66 -52.90
CA ALA A 439 3.03 4.17 -54.12
C ALA A 439 3.47 5.64 -54.03
N ALA A 440 2.83 6.45 -53.17
CA ALA A 440 3.19 7.86 -52.97
C ALA A 440 4.54 8.04 -52.22
N HIS A 441 4.88 7.17 -51.27
CA HIS A 441 6.14 7.26 -50.52
C HIS A 441 7.36 6.63 -51.21
N ILE A 442 7.16 5.79 -52.22
CA ILE A 442 8.25 5.31 -53.08
C ILE A 442 8.50 6.33 -54.22
N GLY A 443 7.47 7.05 -54.66
CA GLY A 443 7.56 8.10 -55.68
C GLY A 443 8.47 9.28 -55.29
N GLU A 444 8.40 9.75 -54.04
CA GLU A 444 9.22 10.88 -53.56
C GLU A 444 10.71 10.51 -53.45
N ALA A 445 11.02 9.29 -53.00
CA ALA A 445 12.39 8.79 -52.94
C ALA A 445 13.00 8.53 -54.34
N VAL A 446 12.18 8.09 -55.30
CA VAL A 446 12.61 7.85 -56.69
C VAL A 446 12.73 9.15 -57.48
N CYS A 447 11.89 10.17 -57.22
CA CYS A 447 12.03 11.50 -57.80
C CYS A 447 13.29 12.23 -57.27
N ALA A 448 13.57 12.17 -55.97
CA ALA A 448 14.80 12.71 -55.40
C ALA A 448 16.05 12.02 -55.96
N TRP A 449 15.98 10.70 -56.18
CA TRP A 449 17.08 9.92 -56.76
C TRP A 449 17.30 10.18 -58.27
N LYS A 450 16.22 10.37 -59.06
CA LYS A 450 16.30 10.72 -60.48
C LYS A 450 16.76 12.16 -60.71
N LEU A 451 16.42 13.08 -59.82
CA LEU A 451 16.90 14.48 -59.88
C LEU A 451 18.40 14.57 -59.51
N ALA A 452 18.83 13.82 -58.48
CA ALA A 452 20.24 13.78 -58.06
C ALA A 452 21.20 13.21 -59.13
N ARG A 453 20.76 12.24 -59.96
CA ARG A 453 21.59 11.68 -61.06
C ARG A 453 21.75 12.60 -62.28
N ARG A 454 20.90 13.63 -62.44
CA ARG A 454 20.99 14.56 -63.58
C ARG A 454 21.86 15.80 -63.30
N VAL A 455 22.13 16.10 -62.02
CA VAL A 455 22.84 17.33 -61.63
C VAL A 455 24.32 17.08 -61.30
N ASP A 456 24.67 15.95 -60.67
CA ASP A 456 26.07 15.50 -60.51
C ASP A 456 26.16 13.97 -60.28
N PRO A 457 26.49 13.18 -61.32
CA PRO A 457 26.55 11.72 -61.23
C PRO A 457 27.64 11.17 -60.30
N ALA A 458 28.71 11.94 -60.02
CA ALA A 458 29.87 11.44 -59.29
C ALA A 458 29.65 11.40 -57.77
N ASN A 459 28.78 12.26 -57.23
CA ASN A 459 28.63 12.46 -55.78
C ASN A 459 27.29 12.03 -55.17
N ALA A 460 26.35 11.49 -55.97
CA ALA A 460 25.00 11.11 -55.51
C ALA A 460 25.00 10.06 -54.37
N ARG A 461 26.01 9.19 -54.31
CA ARG A 461 26.18 8.22 -53.22
C ARG A 461 26.65 8.87 -51.92
N ALA A 462 27.49 9.91 -52.00
CA ALA A 462 28.00 10.62 -50.83
C ALA A 462 26.89 11.43 -50.14
N TRP A 463 26.03 12.09 -50.91
CA TRP A 463 24.88 12.86 -50.39
C TRP A 463 23.86 11.98 -49.66
N PHE A 464 23.52 10.81 -50.21
CA PHE A 464 22.59 9.87 -49.54
C PHE A 464 23.10 9.43 -48.15
N TRP A 465 24.41 9.21 -48.02
CA TRP A 465 25.04 8.90 -46.73
C TRP A 465 25.25 10.14 -45.85
N GLN A 466 25.39 11.34 -46.43
CA GLN A 466 25.51 12.60 -45.67
C GLN A 466 24.18 13.04 -45.06
N THR A 467 23.05 12.88 -45.75
CA THR A 467 21.72 13.22 -45.19
C THR A 467 21.32 12.25 -44.07
N LEU A 468 21.77 10.99 -44.12
CA LEU A 468 21.65 10.02 -43.03
C LEU A 468 22.66 10.27 -41.88
N ARG A 469 23.76 11.00 -42.12
CA ARG A 469 24.78 11.35 -41.11
C ARG A 469 24.61 12.77 -40.52
N ALA A 470 23.85 13.65 -41.17
CA ALA A 470 23.61 15.04 -40.75
C ALA A 470 22.62 15.20 -39.57
N ARG A 471 22.30 14.13 -38.84
CA ARG A 471 21.66 14.20 -37.51
C ARG A 471 22.64 14.01 -36.35
N LYS A 472 23.95 14.06 -36.61
CA LYS A 472 25.00 14.10 -35.58
C LYS A 472 25.97 15.25 -35.83
N GLY A 473 25.77 16.36 -35.11
CA GLY A 473 26.83 17.35 -34.88
C GLY A 473 26.37 18.80 -34.90
N ALA A 474 25.92 19.32 -33.74
CA ALA A 474 26.36 20.61 -33.18
C ALA A 474 25.49 21.05 -31.98
N LYS A 475 25.85 20.59 -30.78
CA LYS A 475 26.02 21.46 -29.61
C LYS A 475 27.01 20.79 -28.66
N LYS A 476 28.07 21.52 -28.34
CA LYS A 476 29.22 21.10 -27.55
C LYS A 476 28.79 21.15 -26.08
N GLU A 477 28.33 20.04 -25.54
CA GLU A 477 28.02 19.90 -24.11
C GLU A 477 29.00 18.93 -23.44
N SER A 478 29.51 19.37 -22.29
CA SER A 478 30.49 18.71 -21.43
C SER A 478 30.02 17.30 -21.03
N LYS A 479 30.54 16.26 -21.69
CA LYS A 479 30.35 14.86 -21.27
C LYS A 479 31.25 14.51 -20.09
N MET A 480 30.69 13.79 -19.13
CA MET A 480 31.41 13.19 -18.01
C MET A 480 32.31 12.05 -18.52
N HIS A 481 33.62 12.30 -18.61
CA HIS A 481 34.63 11.25 -18.80
C HIS A 481 35.30 10.98 -17.45
N LEU A 482 34.66 10.20 -16.59
CA LEU A 482 35.31 9.58 -15.43
C LEU A 482 35.94 8.25 -15.89
N SER A 483 37.02 7.81 -15.22
CA SER A 483 37.51 6.44 -15.38
C SER A 483 36.43 5.44 -14.94
N GLU A 484 36.40 4.22 -15.47
CA GLU A 484 35.36 3.22 -15.14
C GLU A 484 35.29 2.89 -13.64
N ASN A 485 36.40 3.11 -12.91
CA ASN A 485 36.55 2.78 -11.49
C ASN A 485 36.64 4.02 -10.57
N GLU A 486 36.41 5.23 -11.11
CA GLU A 486 36.59 6.47 -10.35
C GLU A 486 35.73 6.49 -9.09
N GLY A 487 36.34 6.79 -7.93
CA GLY A 487 35.65 6.81 -6.64
C GLY A 487 35.14 5.45 -6.14
N ILE A 488 35.56 4.35 -6.78
CA ILE A 488 35.35 2.97 -6.34
C ILE A 488 36.62 2.38 -5.72
N GLU A 489 37.76 2.55 -6.36
CA GLU A 489 39.04 2.08 -5.84
C GLU A 489 39.33 2.65 -4.44
N ALA A 490 39.98 1.84 -3.59
CA ALA A 490 40.35 2.18 -2.21
C ALA A 490 39.20 2.47 -1.21
N ASN A 491 37.93 2.51 -1.65
CA ASN A 491 36.77 2.85 -0.83
C ASN A 491 36.06 1.61 -0.24
N THR A 492 35.39 1.81 0.89
CA THR A 492 34.56 0.81 1.57
C THR A 492 33.08 1.04 1.27
N PHE A 493 32.41 0.02 0.75
CA PHE A 493 30.99 0.07 0.37
C PHE A 493 30.15 -0.82 1.26
N VAL A 494 28.94 -0.35 1.57
CA VAL A 494 27.90 -1.18 2.21
C VAL A 494 26.70 -1.25 1.30
N VAL A 495 26.24 -2.47 1.00
CA VAL A 495 25.01 -2.72 0.25
C VAL A 495 23.99 -3.32 1.22
N THR A 496 22.95 -2.57 1.57
CA THR A 496 21.83 -3.13 2.35
C THR A 496 20.93 -3.94 1.41
N GLY A 497 20.44 -5.10 1.84
CA GLY A 497 19.84 -6.08 0.93
C GLY A 497 20.87 -6.73 0.01
N GLY A 498 22.15 -6.79 0.43
CA GLY A 498 23.27 -7.24 -0.37
C GLY A 498 23.24 -8.73 -0.74
N LEU A 499 22.39 -9.54 -0.09
CA LEU A 499 22.16 -10.93 -0.49
C LEU A 499 20.98 -11.07 -1.46
N GLY A 500 20.33 -9.96 -1.85
CA GLY A 500 19.24 -9.93 -2.82
C GLY A 500 19.71 -10.02 -4.26
N PHE A 501 18.76 -10.18 -5.18
CA PHE A 501 19.03 -10.32 -6.61
C PHE A 501 19.90 -9.16 -7.16
N VAL A 502 19.46 -7.91 -7.01
CA VAL A 502 20.25 -6.73 -7.45
C VAL A 502 21.45 -6.48 -6.53
N GLY A 503 21.29 -6.69 -5.21
CA GLY A 503 22.33 -6.40 -4.23
C GLY A 503 23.58 -7.27 -4.38
N SER A 504 23.40 -8.55 -4.70
CA SER A 504 24.51 -9.48 -4.93
C SER A 504 25.28 -9.14 -6.21
N ALA A 505 24.57 -8.86 -7.31
CA ALA A 505 25.18 -8.40 -8.56
C ALA A 505 25.96 -7.09 -8.37
N LEU A 506 25.41 -6.13 -7.62
CA LEU A 506 26.10 -4.89 -7.25
C LEU A 506 27.36 -5.16 -6.41
N CYS A 507 27.30 -6.08 -5.44
CA CYS A 507 28.46 -6.41 -4.63
C CYS A 507 29.62 -6.99 -5.47
N LEU A 508 29.30 -7.92 -6.39
CA LEU A 508 30.30 -8.51 -7.28
C LEU A 508 30.90 -7.46 -8.22
N GLU A 509 30.08 -6.57 -8.77
CA GLU A 509 30.56 -5.51 -9.65
C GLU A 509 31.45 -4.49 -8.91
N LEU A 510 31.13 -4.15 -7.67
CA LEU A 510 31.99 -3.30 -6.83
C LEU A 510 33.36 -3.94 -6.57
N VAL A 511 33.41 -5.24 -6.29
CA VAL A 511 34.67 -5.99 -6.15
C VAL A 511 35.43 -5.98 -7.47
N ARG A 512 34.76 -6.26 -8.60
CA ARG A 512 35.37 -6.27 -9.93
C ARG A 512 36.05 -4.94 -10.27
N ARG A 513 35.46 -3.82 -9.82
CA ARG A 513 35.99 -2.45 -10.00
C ARG A 513 37.04 -2.03 -8.96
N GLY A 514 37.54 -2.95 -8.14
CA GLY A 514 38.66 -2.69 -7.23
C GLY A 514 38.28 -2.03 -5.89
N ALA A 515 37.02 -2.15 -5.46
CA ALA A 515 36.63 -1.70 -4.13
C ALA A 515 37.52 -2.34 -3.03
N ARG A 516 38.00 -1.52 -2.08
CA ARG A 516 38.85 -2.01 -0.97
C ARG A 516 38.10 -3.02 -0.11
N GLN A 517 36.82 -2.76 0.14
CA GLN A 517 35.97 -3.66 0.91
C GLN A 517 34.52 -3.46 0.50
N VAL A 518 33.81 -4.56 0.29
CA VAL A 518 32.37 -4.58 0.05
C VAL A 518 31.69 -5.34 1.17
N ARG A 519 30.66 -4.75 1.78
CA ARG A 519 29.87 -5.34 2.86
C ARG A 519 28.44 -5.56 2.39
N ALA A 520 27.99 -6.81 2.37
CA ALA A 520 26.60 -7.15 2.12
C ALA A 520 25.85 -7.25 3.44
N PHE A 521 24.98 -6.28 3.73
CA PHE A 521 24.13 -6.25 4.93
C PHE A 521 22.73 -6.76 4.60
N ASP A 522 22.29 -7.88 5.18
CA ASP A 522 20.98 -8.49 4.87
C ASP A 522 20.40 -9.21 6.10
N LEU A 523 19.08 -9.31 6.16
CA LEU A 523 18.38 -10.07 7.21
C LEU A 523 18.68 -11.56 7.10
N ARG A 524 18.86 -12.05 5.86
CA ARG A 524 19.16 -13.46 5.58
C ARG A 524 20.59 -13.77 5.97
N LEU A 525 20.78 -15.00 6.48
CA LEU A 525 22.11 -15.56 6.72
C LEU A 525 22.75 -16.09 5.42
N THR A 526 21.92 -16.59 4.50
CA THR A 526 22.34 -17.22 3.25
C THR A 526 21.38 -16.92 2.10
N SER A 527 21.90 -17.01 0.88
CA SER A 527 21.22 -16.84 -0.41
C SER A 527 21.94 -17.69 -1.47
N PRO A 528 21.35 -17.91 -2.65
CA PRO A 528 22.00 -18.64 -3.74
C PRO A 528 23.36 -18.06 -4.19
N TRP A 529 23.63 -16.79 -3.90
CA TRP A 529 24.87 -16.10 -4.25
C TRP A 529 25.88 -16.03 -3.10
N SER A 530 25.54 -16.53 -1.91
CA SER A 530 26.36 -16.34 -0.71
C SER A 530 27.78 -16.91 -0.84
N ASP A 531 27.92 -18.07 -1.47
CA ASP A 531 29.24 -18.70 -1.67
C ASP A 531 30.07 -17.91 -2.68
N ASP A 532 29.45 -17.50 -3.79
CA ASP A 532 30.08 -16.68 -4.83
C ASP A 532 30.56 -15.33 -4.28
N LEU A 533 29.72 -14.65 -3.49
CA LEU A 533 30.06 -13.40 -2.82
C LEU A 533 31.26 -13.57 -1.88
N LYS A 534 31.29 -14.63 -1.06
CA LYS A 534 32.42 -14.90 -0.16
C LYS A 534 33.70 -15.21 -0.92
N ASN A 535 33.62 -16.00 -1.99
CA ASN A 535 34.76 -16.37 -2.82
C ASN A 535 35.41 -15.14 -3.49
N HIS A 536 34.61 -14.11 -3.80
CA HIS A 536 35.08 -12.83 -4.30
C HIS A 536 35.42 -11.82 -3.19
N GLY A 537 35.49 -12.24 -1.92
CA GLY A 537 35.93 -11.38 -0.82
C GLY A 537 34.89 -10.41 -0.27
N VAL A 538 33.60 -10.57 -0.61
CA VAL A 538 32.52 -9.75 -0.03
C VAL A 538 32.27 -10.17 1.42
N ARG A 539 32.29 -9.19 2.33
CA ARG A 539 31.99 -9.41 3.74
C ARG A 539 30.49 -9.48 3.96
N LEU A 540 29.96 -10.66 4.29
CA LEU A 540 28.56 -10.83 4.65
C LEU A 540 28.32 -10.40 6.10
N ILE A 541 27.32 -9.55 6.33
CA ILE A 541 26.90 -9.07 7.64
C ILE A 541 25.41 -9.36 7.77
N GLN A 542 25.07 -10.35 8.60
CA GLN A 542 23.67 -10.58 8.94
C GLN A 542 23.21 -9.48 9.92
N GLY A 543 22.05 -8.90 9.63
CA GLY A 543 21.32 -8.15 10.62
C GLY A 543 20.02 -7.53 10.11
N ASP A 544 19.23 -7.02 11.04
CA ASP A 544 17.93 -6.44 10.80
C ASP A 544 18.03 -4.91 10.66
N LEU A 545 17.55 -4.40 9.53
CA LEU A 545 17.52 -2.96 9.23
C LEU A 545 16.67 -2.17 10.24
N THR A 546 15.74 -2.82 10.94
CA THR A 546 14.89 -2.20 11.97
C THR A 546 15.62 -2.04 13.32
N ARG A 547 16.83 -2.60 13.45
CA ARG A 547 17.63 -2.57 14.68
C ARG A 547 18.82 -1.62 14.54
N LYS A 548 18.73 -0.45 15.19
CA LYS A 548 19.77 0.60 15.14
C LYS A 548 21.20 0.06 15.36
N LYS A 549 21.41 -0.75 16.40
CA LYS A 549 22.75 -1.31 16.72
C LYS A 549 23.35 -2.13 15.58
N GLU A 550 22.52 -2.85 14.83
CA GLU A 550 22.96 -3.71 13.73
C GLU A 550 23.26 -2.88 12.47
N VAL A 551 22.42 -1.88 12.18
CA VAL A 551 22.68 -0.87 11.15
C VAL A 551 24.00 -0.15 11.44
N ASP A 552 24.20 0.33 12.67
CA ASP A 552 25.42 1.04 13.08
C ASP A 552 26.67 0.18 12.91
N LYS A 553 26.59 -1.10 13.28
CA LYS A 553 27.68 -2.07 13.12
C LYS A 553 28.04 -2.27 11.64
N ALA A 554 27.03 -2.35 10.76
CA ALA A 554 27.25 -2.57 9.34
C ALA A 554 27.86 -1.35 8.65
N LEU A 555 27.34 -0.15 8.96
CA LEU A 555 27.65 1.10 8.26
C LEU A 555 28.93 1.80 8.74
N ARG A 556 29.40 1.51 9.95
CA ARG A 556 30.57 2.18 10.53
C ARG A 556 31.82 2.09 9.64
N GLY A 557 32.37 3.26 9.29
CA GLY A 557 33.58 3.38 8.48
C GLY A 557 33.39 3.04 7.00
N ALA A 558 32.16 3.11 6.48
CA ALA A 558 31.90 3.04 5.04
C ALA A 558 32.01 4.43 4.39
N ASP A 559 32.44 4.46 3.13
CA ASP A 559 32.53 5.68 2.32
C ASP A 559 31.23 5.94 1.54
N CYS A 560 30.55 4.87 1.14
CA CYS A 560 29.30 4.92 0.42
C CYS A 560 28.35 3.78 0.82
N VAL A 561 27.07 4.11 0.95
CA VAL A 561 26.00 3.16 1.22
C VAL A 561 25.08 3.07 0.00
N PHE A 562 24.85 1.86 -0.46
CA PHE A 562 23.82 1.51 -1.43
C PHE A 562 22.63 0.90 -0.66
N HIS A 563 21.54 1.65 -0.55
CA HIS A 563 20.37 1.25 0.22
C HIS A 563 19.33 0.57 -0.68
N LEU A 564 19.41 -0.77 -0.80
CA LEU A 564 18.52 -1.61 -1.62
C LEU A 564 17.53 -2.44 -0.77
N ALA A 565 17.79 -2.58 0.53
CA ALA A 565 16.94 -3.34 1.44
C ALA A 565 15.49 -2.83 1.40
N SER A 566 14.54 -3.74 1.18
CA SER A 566 13.12 -3.41 1.13
C SER A 566 12.23 -4.63 1.36
N TYR A 567 11.00 -4.39 1.80
CA TYR A 567 9.98 -5.40 2.05
C TYR A 567 8.65 -5.04 1.38
N GLY A 568 7.86 -6.05 0.98
CA GLY A 568 6.48 -5.85 0.50
C GLY A 568 6.29 -5.66 -1.01
N MET A 569 7.28 -5.96 -1.85
CA MET A 569 7.22 -5.66 -3.29
C MET A 569 6.18 -6.49 -4.07
N SER A 570 5.89 -7.71 -3.64
CA SER A 570 5.05 -8.66 -4.37
C SER A 570 4.36 -9.70 -3.47
N GLY A 571 3.19 -10.19 -3.89
CA GLY A 571 2.54 -11.35 -3.29
C GLY A 571 2.05 -11.11 -1.86
N LYS A 572 2.12 -12.15 -1.01
CA LYS A 572 1.65 -12.08 0.39
C LYS A 572 2.28 -10.93 1.18
N GLU A 573 3.55 -10.60 0.93
CA GLU A 573 4.25 -9.53 1.65
C GLU A 573 3.62 -8.14 1.43
N MET A 574 2.96 -7.89 0.29
CA MET A 574 2.27 -6.62 0.00
C MET A 574 1.16 -6.30 1.00
N LEU A 575 0.61 -7.33 1.65
CA LEU A 575 -0.48 -7.21 2.60
C LEU A 575 0.00 -6.96 4.03
N GLN A 576 1.30 -6.98 4.29
CA GLN A 576 1.90 -6.78 5.63
C GLN A 576 2.27 -5.32 5.89
N PHE A 577 1.27 -4.43 5.85
CA PHE A 577 1.42 -2.97 5.93
C PHE A 577 2.41 -2.50 7.02
N GLY A 578 2.23 -2.96 8.27
CA GLY A 578 3.09 -2.54 9.38
C GLY A 578 4.56 -2.89 9.18
N ARG A 579 4.85 -4.11 8.70
CA ARG A 579 6.21 -4.56 8.43
C ARG A 579 6.84 -3.83 7.23
N VAL A 580 6.03 -3.48 6.23
CA VAL A 580 6.46 -2.67 5.08
C VAL A 580 6.91 -1.30 5.55
N ASP A 581 6.14 -0.62 6.38
CA ASP A 581 6.50 0.69 6.93
C ASP A 581 7.73 0.61 7.85
N GLU A 582 7.77 -0.39 8.73
CA GLU A 582 8.89 -0.61 9.66
C GLU A 582 10.23 -0.78 8.92
N VAL A 583 10.27 -1.61 7.87
CA VAL A 583 11.49 -1.84 7.10
C VAL A 583 11.80 -0.67 6.17
N ASN A 584 10.82 -0.24 5.35
CA ASN A 584 11.09 0.71 4.27
C ASN A 584 11.16 2.16 4.74
N ILE A 585 10.47 2.55 5.81
CA ILE A 585 10.49 3.92 6.33
C ILE A 585 11.41 4.00 7.54
N SER A 586 11.09 3.28 8.62
CA SER A 586 11.88 3.36 9.86
C SER A 586 13.30 2.85 9.67
N GLY A 587 13.48 1.75 8.94
CA GLY A 587 14.81 1.26 8.55
C GLY A 587 15.61 2.26 7.72
N THR A 588 14.96 2.98 6.79
CA THR A 588 15.60 4.06 6.02
C THR A 588 16.04 5.22 6.93
N CYS A 589 15.22 5.60 7.92
CA CYS A 589 15.60 6.61 8.90
C CYS A 589 16.85 6.19 9.69
N LEU A 590 16.96 4.92 10.09
CA LEU A 590 18.14 4.40 10.77
C LEU A 590 19.40 4.45 9.90
N VAL A 591 19.28 4.14 8.60
CA VAL A 591 20.38 4.29 7.63
C VAL A 591 20.82 5.74 7.50
N LEU A 592 19.88 6.68 7.40
CA LEU A 592 20.18 8.12 7.34
C LEU A 592 20.88 8.61 8.60
N GLU A 593 20.38 8.21 9.78
CA GLU A 593 21.01 8.52 11.06
C GLU A 593 22.45 7.99 11.13
N ALA A 594 22.67 6.72 10.74
CA ALA A 594 23.99 6.12 10.72
C ALA A 594 24.93 6.81 9.72
N CYS A 595 24.43 7.22 8.55
CA CYS A 595 25.23 7.98 7.58
C CYS A 595 25.72 9.31 8.16
N LEU A 596 24.85 10.03 8.88
CA LEU A 596 25.23 11.28 9.53
C LEU A 596 26.14 11.07 10.75
N GLU A 597 25.95 10.00 11.51
CA GLU A 597 26.72 9.67 12.71
C GLU A 597 28.16 9.21 12.38
N PHE A 598 28.30 8.41 11.31
CA PHE A 598 29.60 7.86 10.87
C PHE A 598 30.22 8.64 9.71
N GLU A 599 29.69 9.82 9.39
CA GLU A 599 30.21 10.74 8.36
C GLU A 599 30.35 10.10 6.96
N ILE A 600 29.38 9.23 6.62
CA ILE A 600 29.31 8.57 5.32
C ILE A 600 28.92 9.59 4.26
N ARG A 601 29.77 9.79 3.26
CA ARG A 601 29.63 10.89 2.29
C ARG A 601 28.56 10.65 1.24
N ARG A 602 28.33 9.40 0.83
CA ARG A 602 27.48 9.07 -0.32
C ARG A 602 26.41 8.05 0.03
N LEU A 603 25.16 8.34 -0.27
CA LEU A 603 24.03 7.42 -0.11
C LEU A 603 23.22 7.34 -1.41
N VAL A 604 23.25 6.17 -2.05
CA VAL A 604 22.43 5.87 -3.22
C VAL A 604 21.25 5.02 -2.79
N TYR A 605 20.03 5.54 -2.96
CA TYR A 605 18.80 4.83 -2.61
C TYR A 605 18.15 4.20 -3.84
N VAL A 606 17.87 2.90 -3.80
CA VAL A 606 17.09 2.25 -4.87
C VAL A 606 15.61 2.34 -4.51
N SER A 607 14.92 3.25 -5.17
CA SER A 607 13.49 3.53 -5.09
C SER A 607 12.71 2.70 -6.12
N THR A 608 11.63 3.26 -6.68
CA THR A 608 10.77 2.59 -7.67
C THR A 608 9.98 3.62 -8.48
N TYR A 609 9.61 3.29 -9.71
CA TYR A 609 8.68 4.14 -10.47
C TYR A 609 7.29 4.26 -9.83
N ASN A 610 6.91 3.34 -8.92
CA ASN A 610 5.62 3.40 -8.22
C ASN A 610 5.47 4.67 -7.36
N VAL A 611 6.54 5.42 -7.09
CA VAL A 611 6.46 6.67 -6.33
C VAL A 611 5.71 7.79 -7.06
N VAL A 612 5.54 7.68 -8.38
CA VAL A 612 4.75 8.62 -9.21
C VAL A 612 3.57 7.94 -9.91
N PHE A 613 3.45 6.62 -9.83
CA PHE A 613 2.45 5.84 -10.55
C PHE A 613 1.43 5.20 -9.61
N GLY A 614 0.14 5.49 -9.85
CA GLY A 614 -0.99 4.95 -9.09
C GLY A 614 -2.12 4.40 -9.95
N GLY A 615 -1.82 3.89 -11.14
CA GLY A 615 -2.80 3.28 -12.04
C GLY A 615 -3.43 4.21 -13.08
N LYS A 616 -2.90 5.43 -13.23
CA LYS A 616 -3.18 6.31 -14.38
C LYS A 616 -2.09 6.15 -15.44
N GLU A 617 -2.46 6.27 -16.70
CA GLU A 617 -1.52 6.13 -17.82
C GLU A 617 -0.40 7.17 -17.74
N ILE A 618 0.84 6.72 -17.95
CA ILE A 618 2.02 7.57 -18.06
C ILE A 618 2.80 7.16 -19.31
N VAL A 619 2.96 8.09 -20.24
CA VAL A 619 3.68 7.85 -21.49
C VAL A 619 4.94 8.72 -21.48
N ASN A 620 6.10 8.07 -21.49
CA ASN A 620 7.41 8.72 -21.50
C ASN A 620 7.59 9.75 -20.36
N GLY A 621 7.15 9.40 -19.15
CA GLY A 621 7.23 10.26 -17.97
C GLY A 621 8.68 10.53 -17.55
N ASN A 622 8.95 11.67 -16.91
CA ASN A 622 10.29 12.05 -16.44
C ASN A 622 10.27 12.45 -14.96
N GLU A 623 11.41 12.87 -14.43
CA GLU A 623 11.62 13.19 -13.01
C GLU A 623 10.82 14.41 -12.51
N SER A 624 10.24 15.22 -13.40
CA SER A 624 9.39 16.35 -13.00
C SER A 624 7.96 15.92 -12.63
N LEU A 625 7.61 14.65 -12.83
CA LEU A 625 6.33 14.11 -12.38
C LEU A 625 6.19 14.25 -10.85
N PRO A 626 5.03 14.73 -10.35
CA PRO A 626 4.80 14.82 -8.92
C PRO A 626 4.74 13.43 -8.31
N TYR A 627 5.11 13.34 -7.03
CA TYR A 627 4.84 12.14 -6.25
C TYR A 627 3.35 11.83 -6.29
N PHE A 628 3.04 10.54 -6.40
CA PHE A 628 1.68 10.08 -6.26
C PHE A 628 1.20 10.33 -4.81
N PRO A 629 -0.04 10.82 -4.58
CA PRO A 629 -0.52 11.13 -3.24
C PRO A 629 -0.40 9.94 -2.30
N ILE A 630 0.14 10.17 -1.10
CA ILE A 630 0.44 9.12 -0.11
C ILE A 630 -0.79 8.29 0.25
N ASP A 631 -1.95 8.93 0.37
CA ASP A 631 -3.21 8.30 0.78
C ASP A 631 -3.91 7.52 -0.35
N ASP A 632 -3.56 7.82 -1.61
CA ASP A 632 -4.16 7.20 -2.80
C ASP A 632 -3.43 5.92 -3.22
N HIS A 633 -2.23 5.64 -2.68
CA HIS A 633 -1.48 4.44 -3.02
C HIS A 633 -2.28 3.16 -2.73
N VAL A 634 -2.39 2.32 -3.76
CA VAL A 634 -3.12 1.05 -3.72
C VAL A 634 -2.34 -0.02 -2.95
N ASP A 635 -1.01 0.01 -3.01
CA ASP A 635 -0.11 -0.85 -2.23
C ASP A 635 0.76 -0.08 -1.23
N SER A 636 0.99 -0.71 -0.08
CA SER A 636 1.85 -0.21 1.00
C SER A 636 3.31 0.00 0.55
N TYR A 637 3.79 -0.84 -0.36
CA TYR A 637 5.15 -0.77 -0.88
C TYR A 637 5.39 0.55 -1.61
N GLY A 638 4.60 0.86 -2.65
CA GLY A 638 4.70 2.13 -3.37
C GLY A 638 4.66 3.34 -2.43
N ARG A 639 3.70 3.35 -1.49
CA ARG A 639 3.56 4.40 -0.47
C ARG A 639 4.83 4.56 0.38
N SER A 640 5.33 3.47 0.94
CA SER A 640 6.51 3.48 1.82
C SER A 640 7.77 3.93 1.08
N LYS A 641 7.94 3.52 -0.19
CA LYS A 641 9.05 3.96 -1.03
C LYS A 641 8.94 5.44 -1.38
N SER A 642 7.75 5.99 -1.61
CA SER A 642 7.53 7.44 -1.81
C SER A 642 7.98 8.25 -0.59
N ILE A 643 7.61 7.82 0.61
CA ILE A 643 8.00 8.49 1.87
C ILE A 643 9.52 8.41 2.07
N ALA A 644 10.08 7.21 1.93
CA ALA A 644 11.52 6.99 2.10
C ALA A 644 12.37 7.75 1.07
N GLU A 645 11.94 7.84 -0.19
CA GLU A 645 12.63 8.63 -1.21
C GLU A 645 12.63 10.12 -0.86
N GLN A 646 11.47 10.66 -0.44
CA GLN A 646 11.38 12.06 0.00
C GLN A 646 12.26 12.33 1.21
N LEU A 647 12.33 11.41 2.18
CA LEU A 647 13.23 11.51 3.32
C LEU A 647 14.70 11.53 2.86
N ILE A 648 15.11 10.59 2.01
CA ILE A 648 16.48 10.50 1.48
C ILE A 648 16.87 11.81 0.81
N LEU A 649 16.08 12.28 -0.18
CA LEU A 649 16.39 13.47 -0.95
C LEU A 649 16.40 14.75 -0.08
N LYS A 650 15.55 14.82 0.95
CA LYS A 650 15.54 15.91 1.93
C LYS A 650 16.80 15.95 2.83
N HIS A 651 17.52 14.84 2.96
CA HIS A 651 18.79 14.77 3.71
C HIS A 651 20.02 15.09 2.85
N ASN A 652 19.85 15.30 1.55
CA ASN A 652 20.94 15.77 0.71
C ASN A 652 21.52 17.10 1.21
N GLY A 653 22.85 17.21 1.23
CA GLY A 653 23.58 18.40 1.63
C GLY A 653 23.66 18.64 3.14
N ARG A 654 23.18 17.70 3.98
CA ARG A 654 23.26 17.80 5.45
C ARG A 654 24.73 17.79 5.91
N PRO A 655 25.18 18.78 6.70
CA PRO A 655 26.55 18.79 7.22
C PRO A 655 26.76 17.73 8.31
N PHE A 656 27.98 17.20 8.39
CA PHE A 656 28.35 16.31 9.49
C PHE A 656 28.67 17.09 10.77
N LYS A 657 28.46 16.45 11.93
CA LYS A 657 28.65 17.11 13.24
C LYS A 657 30.10 17.25 13.65
N LYS A 658 30.99 16.33 13.26
CA LYS A 658 32.39 16.32 13.73
C LYS A 658 33.33 16.96 12.71
N ASN A 659 32.95 17.00 11.44
CA ASN A 659 33.80 17.49 10.35
C ASN A 659 33.16 18.69 9.63
N ASN A 660 33.37 19.89 10.18
CA ASN A 660 32.87 21.15 9.61
C ASN A 660 33.43 21.35 8.19
N GLY A 661 32.56 21.20 7.19
CA GLY A 661 32.89 21.36 5.77
C GLY A 661 32.45 20.20 4.88
N LYS A 662 32.38 18.98 5.44
CA LYS A 662 31.87 17.80 4.72
C LYS A 662 30.38 17.59 4.97
N ARG A 663 29.70 17.01 3.99
CA ARG A 663 28.25 16.82 3.98
C ARG A 663 27.85 15.48 3.35
N LEU A 664 26.64 15.04 3.68
CA LEU A 664 26.01 13.86 3.09
C LEU A 664 25.42 14.22 1.72
N TYR A 665 25.81 13.53 0.66
CA TYR A 665 25.19 13.60 -0.65
C TYR A 665 24.34 12.36 -0.91
N THR A 666 23.12 12.57 -1.39
CA THR A 666 22.15 11.50 -1.61
C THR A 666 21.52 11.57 -3.00
N CYS A 667 21.22 10.44 -3.62
CA CYS A 667 20.39 10.36 -4.82
C CYS A 667 19.45 9.16 -4.78
N ALA A 668 18.45 9.14 -5.67
CA ALA A 668 17.48 8.06 -5.77
C ALA A 668 17.40 7.47 -7.18
N ILE A 669 17.33 6.14 -7.27
CA ILE A 669 17.18 5.39 -8.52
C ILE A 669 15.78 4.81 -8.58
N ARG A 670 15.01 5.14 -9.62
CA ARG A 670 13.65 4.65 -9.88
C ARG A 670 13.72 3.63 -11.04
N PRO A 671 14.07 2.36 -10.77
CA PRO A 671 14.16 1.35 -11.81
C PRO A 671 12.77 1.00 -12.36
N ALA A 672 12.73 0.65 -13.64
CA ALA A 672 11.63 -0.07 -14.28
C ALA A 672 11.51 -1.53 -13.77
N ALA A 673 10.68 -2.37 -14.38
CA ALA A 673 10.56 -3.77 -13.99
C ALA A 673 11.89 -4.52 -14.21
N ILE A 674 12.45 -5.06 -13.13
CA ILE A 674 13.80 -5.65 -13.12
C ILE A 674 13.72 -7.12 -13.54
N TYR A 675 14.59 -7.55 -14.45
CA TYR A 675 14.68 -8.95 -14.87
C TYR A 675 16.14 -9.38 -15.10
N GLY A 676 16.37 -10.69 -15.10
CA GLY A 676 17.67 -11.29 -15.40
C GLY A 676 17.81 -12.71 -14.82
N PRO A 677 18.93 -13.38 -15.11
CA PRO A 677 19.30 -14.65 -14.47
C PRO A 677 19.32 -14.52 -12.94
N GLY A 678 18.59 -15.38 -12.23
CA GLY A 678 18.57 -15.33 -10.75
C GLY A 678 17.45 -14.50 -10.13
N GLU A 679 16.54 -13.90 -10.90
CA GLU A 679 15.40 -13.19 -10.32
C GLU A 679 14.55 -14.11 -9.41
N GLU A 680 14.35 -13.71 -8.15
CA GLU A 680 13.80 -14.55 -7.07
C GLU A 680 12.33 -14.30 -6.73
N ARG A 681 11.68 -13.26 -7.27
CA ARG A 681 10.34 -12.85 -6.84
C ARG A 681 9.28 -13.03 -7.91
N HIS A 682 9.39 -12.31 -9.02
CA HIS A 682 8.33 -12.22 -10.02
C HIS A 682 8.31 -13.45 -10.94
N PHE A 683 9.45 -13.81 -11.52
CA PHE A 683 9.57 -14.90 -12.48
C PHE A 683 9.30 -16.27 -11.84
N PRO A 684 9.79 -16.60 -10.63
CA PRO A 684 9.42 -17.85 -9.96
C PRO A 684 7.92 -17.98 -9.75
N ARG A 685 7.23 -16.90 -9.39
CA ARG A 685 5.78 -16.91 -9.20
C ARG A 685 5.05 -17.07 -10.54
N ILE A 686 5.44 -16.34 -11.57
CA ILE A 686 4.84 -16.43 -12.92
C ILE A 686 5.05 -17.84 -13.48
N VAL A 687 6.27 -18.38 -13.42
CA VAL A 687 6.59 -19.74 -13.90
C VAL A 687 5.85 -20.79 -13.08
N SER A 688 5.72 -20.63 -11.76
CA SER A 688 4.93 -21.54 -10.92
C SER A 688 3.46 -21.52 -11.28
N PHE A 689 2.87 -20.35 -11.55
CA PHE A 689 1.49 -20.26 -12.02
C PHE A 689 1.32 -20.85 -13.41
N ALA A 690 2.27 -20.62 -14.32
CA ALA A 690 2.26 -21.21 -15.66
C ALA A 690 2.28 -22.75 -15.57
N LYS A 691 3.20 -23.31 -14.78
CA LYS A 691 3.32 -24.75 -14.51
C LYS A 691 2.02 -25.34 -13.94
N LEU A 692 1.39 -24.65 -12.99
CA LEU A 692 0.15 -25.11 -12.37
C LEU A 692 -1.09 -24.88 -13.25
N GLY A 693 -0.98 -24.23 -14.41
CA GLY A 693 -2.12 -23.85 -15.24
C GLY A 693 -2.97 -22.70 -14.65
N LEU A 694 -2.39 -21.93 -13.73
CA LEU A 694 -3.01 -20.81 -13.00
C LEU A 694 -2.69 -19.45 -13.62
N LEU A 695 -2.38 -19.40 -14.93
CA LEU A 695 -2.32 -18.16 -15.73
C LEU A 695 -3.51 -18.09 -16.71
N PRO A 696 -4.75 -17.93 -16.22
CA PRO A 696 -5.93 -18.02 -17.08
C PRO A 696 -6.13 -16.82 -18.02
N PHE A 697 -5.63 -15.63 -17.65
CA PHE A 697 -5.93 -14.39 -18.37
C PHE A 697 -4.69 -13.52 -18.64
N LYS A 698 -4.67 -12.88 -19.82
CA LYS A 698 -3.92 -11.65 -20.07
C LYS A 698 -4.71 -10.48 -19.50
N ILE A 699 -4.05 -9.52 -18.86
CA ILE A 699 -4.72 -8.40 -18.20
C ILE A 699 -4.45 -7.12 -18.97
N GLY A 700 -5.53 -6.37 -19.24
CA GLY A 700 -5.46 -5.16 -20.05
C GLY A 700 -5.34 -5.45 -21.54
N ASP A 701 -5.27 -4.39 -22.32
CA ASP A 701 -5.22 -4.45 -23.78
C ASP A 701 -3.82 -4.85 -24.28
N SER A 702 -3.75 -5.40 -25.51
CA SER A 702 -2.48 -5.77 -26.15
C SER A 702 -1.55 -4.57 -26.38
N ASN A 703 -2.10 -3.36 -26.41
CA ASN A 703 -1.36 -2.11 -26.62
C ASN A 703 -0.77 -1.52 -25.34
N VAL A 704 -1.08 -2.08 -24.16
CA VAL A 704 -0.49 -1.66 -22.88
C VAL A 704 1.02 -1.89 -22.93
N LYS A 705 1.80 -0.86 -22.61
CA LYS A 705 3.27 -0.92 -22.60
C LYS A 705 3.85 -0.60 -21.24
N THR A 706 4.86 -1.38 -20.86
CA THR A 706 5.65 -1.20 -19.63
C THR A 706 7.14 -1.25 -19.97
N ASP A 707 7.94 -0.56 -19.17
CA ASP A 707 9.40 -0.62 -19.28
C ASP A 707 9.99 -1.73 -18.43
N TRP A 708 11.11 -2.26 -18.91
CA TRP A 708 11.92 -3.26 -18.23
C TRP A 708 13.38 -2.79 -18.17
N VAL A 709 14.12 -3.30 -17.19
CA VAL A 709 15.56 -3.05 -17.03
C VAL A 709 16.28 -4.35 -16.69
N TYR A 710 17.31 -4.66 -17.47
CA TYR A 710 18.17 -5.81 -17.20
C TYR A 710 19.03 -5.55 -15.95
N VAL A 711 19.22 -6.56 -15.10
CA VAL A 711 19.91 -6.42 -13.81
C VAL A 711 21.30 -5.77 -13.93
N ASP A 712 22.10 -6.12 -14.93
CA ASP A 712 23.45 -5.54 -15.09
C ASP A 712 23.38 -4.07 -15.54
N ASN A 713 22.38 -3.70 -16.35
CA ASN A 713 22.14 -2.30 -16.71
C ASN A 713 21.72 -1.48 -15.48
N LEU A 714 20.89 -2.05 -14.61
CA LEU A 714 20.52 -1.40 -13.35
C LEU A 714 21.73 -1.24 -12.41
N VAL A 715 22.57 -2.27 -12.27
CA VAL A 715 23.80 -2.20 -11.47
C VAL A 715 24.72 -1.09 -12.00
N LEU A 716 24.90 -1.01 -13.33
CA LEU A 716 25.65 0.08 -13.96
C LEU A 716 25.08 1.44 -13.58
N ALA A 717 23.76 1.65 -13.69
CA ALA A 717 23.13 2.91 -13.31
C ALA A 717 23.34 3.28 -11.84
N ILE A 718 23.27 2.29 -10.93
CA ILE A 718 23.50 2.49 -9.49
C ILE A 718 24.94 2.93 -9.23
N ILE A 719 25.92 2.32 -9.90
CA ILE A 719 27.34 2.69 -9.78
C ILE A 719 27.57 4.10 -10.33
N LEU A 720 27.07 4.39 -11.53
CA LEU A 720 27.19 5.73 -12.13
C LEU A 720 26.56 6.81 -11.24
N ALA A 721 25.46 6.51 -10.57
CA ALA A 721 24.85 7.42 -9.61
C ALA A 721 25.77 7.67 -8.40
N SER A 722 26.44 6.64 -7.87
CA SER A 722 27.43 6.81 -6.79
C SER A 722 28.66 7.62 -7.21
N MET A 723 29.05 7.53 -8.48
CA MET A 723 30.13 8.34 -9.08
C MET A 723 29.67 9.79 -9.29
N GLY A 724 28.41 9.98 -9.69
CA GLY A 724 27.78 11.30 -9.80
C GLY A 724 27.62 12.05 -8.46
N LEU A 725 27.84 11.36 -7.33
CA LEU A 725 27.88 11.93 -5.98
C LEU A 725 29.29 12.34 -5.50
N LEU A 726 30.33 12.17 -6.32
CA LEU A 726 31.69 12.62 -6.00
C LEU A 726 31.77 14.15 -6.04
N ASP A 727 32.33 14.73 -4.98
CA ASP A 727 32.50 16.18 -4.77
C ASP A 727 33.93 16.67 -5.01
N ASP A 728 34.85 15.75 -5.32
CA ASP A 728 36.29 15.94 -5.47
C ASP A 728 36.79 15.74 -6.91
N ILE A 729 35.89 15.70 -7.89
CA ILE A 729 36.26 15.54 -9.30
C ILE A 729 37.03 16.80 -9.79
N PRO A 730 38.27 16.66 -10.29
CA PRO A 730 39.05 17.78 -10.80
C PRO A 730 38.32 18.53 -11.93
N ASN A 731 38.38 19.87 -11.93
CA ASN A 731 37.74 20.77 -12.91
C ASN A 731 36.20 20.84 -12.90
N LYS A 732 35.51 20.26 -11.91
CA LYS A 732 34.06 20.45 -11.69
C LYS A 732 33.81 21.18 -10.36
N GLY A 733 33.31 22.41 -10.44
CA GLY A 733 33.03 23.24 -9.26
C GLY A 733 31.91 22.67 -8.36
N GLY A 734 32.25 22.37 -7.11
CA GLY A 734 31.46 22.62 -5.89
C GLY A 734 30.23 21.76 -5.57
N HIS A 735 29.55 21.12 -6.52
CA HIS A 735 28.37 20.30 -6.21
C HIS A 735 28.26 19.06 -7.10
N PRO A 736 28.14 17.85 -6.52
CA PRO A 736 27.95 16.63 -7.30
C PRO A 736 26.67 16.69 -8.14
N VAL A 737 26.72 16.19 -9.37
CA VAL A 737 25.60 16.25 -10.32
C VAL A 737 24.39 15.45 -9.85
N ALA A 738 24.64 14.31 -9.19
CA ALA A 738 23.58 13.42 -8.70
C ALA A 738 22.96 13.87 -7.36
N ALA A 739 23.57 14.83 -6.68
CA ALA A 739 23.16 15.20 -5.33
C ALA A 739 21.75 15.82 -5.31
N GLY A 740 20.86 15.19 -4.55
CA GLY A 740 19.46 15.58 -4.39
C GLY A 740 18.56 15.16 -5.55
N GLN A 741 19.05 14.34 -6.49
CA GLN A 741 18.34 14.00 -7.71
C GLN A 741 17.73 12.58 -7.66
N PRO A 742 16.49 12.41 -8.15
CA PRO A 742 15.98 11.12 -8.60
C PRO A 742 16.34 10.86 -10.07
N TYR A 743 16.39 9.59 -10.49
CA TYR A 743 16.62 9.15 -11.87
C TYR A 743 15.78 7.94 -12.25
N PHE A 744 15.03 8.01 -13.36
CA PHE A 744 14.38 6.83 -13.96
C PHE A 744 15.39 6.01 -14.77
N ILE A 745 15.40 4.69 -14.54
CA ILE A 745 16.31 3.76 -15.21
C ILE A 745 15.50 2.68 -15.93
N SER A 746 15.68 2.57 -17.24
CA SER A 746 15.11 1.53 -18.11
C SER A 746 16.06 1.15 -19.25
N ASP A 747 15.75 0.07 -19.97
CA ASP A 747 16.46 -0.33 -21.20
C ASP A 747 15.94 0.43 -22.44
N GLY A 748 14.92 1.31 -22.28
CA GLY A 748 14.39 2.14 -23.38
C GLY A 748 13.55 1.39 -24.41
N SER A 749 12.99 0.22 -24.07
CA SER A 749 12.22 -0.63 -24.98
C SER A 749 10.85 -1.00 -24.40
N PRO A 750 9.90 -0.04 -24.34
CA PRO A 750 8.59 -0.27 -23.75
C PRO A 750 7.79 -1.30 -24.57
N ILE A 751 7.34 -2.35 -23.91
CA ILE A 751 6.66 -3.51 -24.52
C ILE A 751 5.54 -4.01 -23.61
N ASN A 752 4.57 -4.73 -24.17
CA ASN A 752 3.55 -5.39 -23.37
C ASN A 752 4.16 -6.49 -22.49
N SER A 753 3.80 -6.54 -21.20
CA SER A 753 4.35 -7.50 -20.23
C SER A 753 4.17 -8.97 -20.65
N PHE A 754 3.07 -9.33 -21.31
CA PHE A 754 2.84 -10.70 -21.78
C PHE A 754 3.67 -11.04 -23.03
N GLU A 755 3.93 -10.05 -23.89
CA GLU A 755 4.84 -10.20 -25.03
C GLU A 755 6.29 -10.29 -24.58
N PHE A 756 6.67 -9.53 -23.55
CA PHE A 756 7.98 -9.63 -22.92
C PHE A 756 8.23 -11.01 -22.31
N LEU A 757 7.23 -11.60 -21.62
CA LEU A 757 7.34 -12.91 -20.99
C LEU A 757 7.19 -14.10 -21.95
N ARG A 758 6.64 -13.87 -23.15
CA ARG A 758 6.35 -14.93 -24.14
C ARG A 758 7.57 -15.79 -24.50
N PRO A 759 8.75 -15.24 -24.81
CA PRO A 759 9.96 -16.03 -25.11
C PRO A 759 10.33 -16.96 -23.95
N LEU A 760 10.27 -16.45 -22.71
CA LEU A 760 10.58 -17.23 -21.51
C LEU A 760 9.61 -18.40 -21.34
N LEU A 761 8.30 -18.15 -21.33
CA LEU A 761 7.30 -19.20 -21.11
C LEU A 761 7.34 -20.28 -22.20
N ARG A 762 7.48 -19.88 -23.47
CA ARG A 762 7.61 -20.83 -24.59
C ARG A 762 8.87 -21.68 -24.49
N SER A 763 10.00 -21.10 -24.12
CA SER A 763 11.26 -21.83 -23.95
C SER A 763 11.22 -22.88 -22.83
N LEU A 764 10.25 -22.75 -21.92
CA LEU A 764 9.99 -23.66 -20.81
C LEU A 764 8.80 -24.59 -21.06
N ASP A 765 8.31 -24.70 -22.30
CA ASP A 765 7.12 -25.49 -22.67
C ASP A 765 5.82 -25.11 -21.94
N TYR A 766 5.68 -23.85 -21.50
CA TYR A 766 4.46 -23.39 -20.85
C TYR A 766 3.60 -22.54 -21.78
N ASP A 767 2.29 -22.75 -21.69
CA ASP A 767 1.30 -21.99 -22.46
C ASP A 767 1.16 -20.56 -21.93
N LEU A 768 0.95 -19.62 -22.85
CA LEU A 768 0.49 -18.28 -22.52
C LEU A 768 -1.02 -18.27 -22.31
N PRO A 769 -1.55 -17.35 -21.46
CA PRO A 769 -2.99 -17.20 -21.31
C PRO A 769 -3.66 -16.92 -22.66
N LYS A 770 -4.72 -17.66 -22.97
CA LYS A 770 -5.49 -17.50 -24.23
C LYS A 770 -6.62 -16.48 -24.10
N ALA A 771 -7.19 -16.35 -22.90
CA ALA A 771 -8.24 -15.38 -22.61
C ALA A 771 -7.64 -14.05 -22.16
N ALA A 772 -8.41 -12.97 -22.33
CA ALA A 772 -8.09 -11.64 -21.82
C ALA A 772 -9.11 -11.22 -20.77
N LEU A 773 -8.68 -10.41 -19.81
CA LEU A 773 -9.48 -9.84 -18.75
C LEU A 773 -9.23 -8.34 -18.72
N SER A 774 -10.30 -7.54 -18.85
CA SER A 774 -10.17 -6.09 -18.77
C SER A 774 -9.72 -5.65 -17.38
N VAL A 775 -9.06 -4.49 -17.31
CA VAL A 775 -8.50 -3.93 -16.06
C VAL A 775 -9.57 -3.85 -14.96
N SER A 776 -10.77 -3.37 -15.27
CA SER A 776 -11.87 -3.25 -14.30
C SER A 776 -12.27 -4.58 -13.67
N HIS A 777 -12.41 -5.64 -14.48
CA HIS A 777 -12.73 -6.97 -13.97
C HIS A 777 -11.57 -7.59 -13.19
N ALA A 778 -10.34 -7.38 -13.65
CA ALA A 778 -9.14 -7.82 -12.95
C ALA A 778 -8.99 -7.12 -11.57
N LEU A 779 -9.38 -5.84 -11.46
CA LEU A 779 -9.39 -5.12 -10.19
C LEU A 779 -10.43 -5.67 -9.21
N ILE A 780 -11.63 -6.06 -9.69
CA ILE A 780 -12.62 -6.74 -8.85
C ILE A 780 -12.03 -8.04 -8.30
N LEU A 781 -11.43 -8.86 -9.16
CA LEU A 781 -10.79 -10.10 -8.75
C LEU A 781 -9.64 -9.85 -7.75
N GLY A 782 -8.79 -8.85 -8.01
CA GLY A 782 -7.71 -8.45 -7.11
C GLY A 782 -8.22 -8.00 -5.74
N ARG A 783 -9.33 -7.25 -5.69
CA ARG A 783 -9.95 -6.84 -4.42
C ARG A 783 -10.53 -8.04 -3.65
N MET A 784 -11.11 -9.01 -4.35
CA MET A 784 -11.56 -10.26 -3.72
C MET A 784 -10.39 -11.03 -3.10
N PHE A 785 -9.29 -11.21 -3.84
CA PHE A 785 -8.07 -11.83 -3.29
C PHE A 785 -7.51 -11.04 -2.12
N SER A 786 -7.45 -9.71 -2.21
CA SER A 786 -7.03 -8.88 -1.09
C SER A 786 -7.90 -9.12 0.15
N ALA A 787 -9.23 -9.16 0.01
CA ALA A 787 -10.14 -9.41 1.12
C ALA A 787 -9.94 -10.81 1.73
N ILE A 788 -9.84 -11.85 0.90
CA ILE A 788 -9.57 -13.23 1.33
C ILE A 788 -8.28 -13.30 2.15
N TYR A 789 -7.19 -12.71 1.63
CA TYR A 789 -5.90 -12.77 2.30
C TYR A 789 -5.82 -11.87 3.54
N THR A 790 -6.64 -10.80 3.62
CA THR A 790 -6.81 -10.04 4.85
C THR A 790 -7.48 -10.89 5.94
N VAL A 791 -8.48 -11.71 5.60
CA VAL A 791 -9.09 -12.67 6.56
C VAL A 791 -8.06 -13.73 6.97
N LEU A 792 -7.23 -14.18 6.03
CA LEU A 792 -6.20 -15.18 6.28
C LEU A 792 -4.88 -14.59 6.84
N TYR A 793 -4.87 -13.32 7.21
CA TYR A 793 -3.66 -12.60 7.64
C TYR A 793 -2.89 -13.30 8.77
N PRO A 794 -3.53 -13.89 9.82
CA PRO A 794 -2.80 -14.62 10.87
C PRO A 794 -1.99 -15.82 10.36
N TRP A 795 -2.38 -16.37 9.21
CA TRP A 795 -1.71 -17.51 8.57
C TRP A 795 -0.89 -17.10 7.34
N LEU A 796 -0.71 -15.81 7.09
CA LEU A 796 -0.07 -15.30 5.88
C LEU A 796 1.36 -15.85 5.68
N ASN A 797 2.09 -16.04 6.77
CA ASN A 797 3.45 -16.59 6.77
C ASN A 797 3.50 -18.13 6.78
N ARG A 798 2.36 -18.83 6.72
CA ARG A 798 2.33 -20.30 6.68
C ARG A 798 2.65 -20.82 5.28
N TRP A 799 3.41 -21.92 5.24
CA TRP A 799 3.90 -22.54 4.01
C TRP A 799 2.77 -23.12 3.15
N TRP A 800 1.67 -23.58 3.77
CA TRP A 800 0.52 -24.17 3.08
C TRP A 800 -0.40 -23.13 2.43
N LEU A 801 -0.31 -21.85 2.81
CA LEU A 801 -1.12 -20.79 2.23
C LEU A 801 -0.47 -20.32 0.91
N PRO A 802 -1.12 -20.49 -0.26
CA PRO A 802 -0.54 -20.13 -1.55
C PRO A 802 -0.31 -18.62 -1.68
N GLN A 803 0.38 -18.21 -2.75
CA GLN A 803 0.45 -16.80 -3.12
C GLN A 803 -0.89 -16.33 -3.70
N PRO A 804 -1.32 -15.08 -3.47
CA PRO A 804 -2.49 -14.54 -4.15
C PRO A 804 -2.26 -14.57 -5.66
N LEU A 805 -3.28 -14.98 -6.42
CA LEU A 805 -3.20 -15.07 -7.88
C LEU A 805 -2.93 -13.68 -8.47
N ILE A 806 -3.62 -12.68 -7.94
CA ILE A 806 -3.43 -11.28 -8.30
C ILE A 806 -3.88 -10.34 -7.18
N LEU A 807 -3.17 -9.24 -7.02
CA LEU A 807 -3.55 -8.12 -6.15
C LEU A 807 -3.82 -6.84 -6.96
N PRO A 808 -4.60 -5.87 -6.43
CA PRO A 808 -4.99 -4.67 -7.18
C PRO A 808 -3.81 -3.86 -7.74
N ALA A 809 -2.73 -3.71 -6.98
CA ALA A 809 -1.53 -3.02 -7.46
C ALA A 809 -0.82 -3.78 -8.59
N GLU A 810 -0.89 -5.10 -8.61
CA GLU A 810 -0.33 -5.91 -9.70
C GLU A 810 -1.16 -5.76 -10.98
N VAL A 811 -2.49 -5.62 -10.86
CA VAL A 811 -3.38 -5.30 -11.99
C VAL A 811 -2.95 -4.00 -12.66
N TYR A 812 -2.72 -2.94 -11.88
CA TYR A 812 -2.26 -1.66 -12.45
C TYR A 812 -0.89 -1.77 -13.13
N LYS A 813 0.05 -2.51 -12.53
CA LYS A 813 1.41 -2.73 -13.07
C LYS A 813 1.44 -3.52 -14.38
N VAL A 814 0.41 -4.30 -14.71
CA VAL A 814 0.39 -5.06 -15.98
C VAL A 814 -0.67 -4.59 -16.96
N GLY A 815 -1.74 -3.94 -16.47
CA GLY A 815 -2.91 -3.58 -17.25
C GLY A 815 -3.00 -2.10 -17.63
N VAL A 816 -2.12 -1.23 -17.15
CA VAL A 816 -2.11 0.20 -17.48
C VAL A 816 -0.76 0.60 -18.05
N THR A 817 -0.75 1.35 -19.15
CA THR A 817 0.48 1.82 -19.79
C THR A 817 1.26 2.75 -18.86
N HIS A 818 2.52 2.41 -18.60
CA HIS A 818 3.45 3.27 -17.87
C HIS A 818 4.88 2.99 -18.30
N TYR A 819 5.56 4.02 -18.81
CA TYR A 819 6.98 3.94 -19.13
C TYR A 819 7.63 5.32 -19.00
N PHE A 820 8.93 5.33 -18.73
CA PHE A 820 9.63 6.52 -18.25
C PHE A 820 10.91 6.78 -19.05
N SER A 821 11.19 8.06 -19.26
CA SER A 821 12.37 8.56 -19.93
C SER A 821 13.60 8.41 -19.04
N PHE A 822 14.63 7.68 -19.50
CA PHE A 822 15.93 7.61 -18.84
C PHE A 822 16.91 8.71 -19.33
N LEU A 823 16.41 9.71 -20.09
CA LEU A 823 17.26 10.73 -20.72
C LEU A 823 18.07 11.54 -19.71
N LYS A 824 17.49 11.88 -18.55
CA LYS A 824 18.19 12.57 -17.48
C LYS A 824 19.37 11.74 -16.94
N ALA A 825 19.17 10.44 -16.70
CA ALA A 825 20.25 9.55 -16.28
C ALA A 825 21.36 9.45 -17.34
N ARG A 826 20.99 9.44 -18.62
CA ARG A 826 21.97 9.46 -19.72
C ARG A 826 22.78 10.75 -19.77
N GLU A 827 22.13 11.89 -19.59
CA GLU A 827 22.75 13.22 -19.70
C GLU A 827 23.58 13.56 -18.48
N GLU A 828 23.05 13.32 -17.27
CA GLU A 828 23.68 13.69 -16.02
C GLU A 828 24.61 12.61 -15.46
N LEU A 829 24.35 11.31 -15.69
CA LEU A 829 25.17 10.21 -15.16
C LEU A 829 25.97 9.47 -16.24
N GLY A 830 25.70 9.72 -17.52
CA GLY A 830 26.29 8.96 -18.62
C GLY A 830 25.68 7.56 -18.82
N TYR A 831 24.51 7.28 -18.23
CA TYR A 831 23.87 5.97 -18.32
C TYR A 831 23.46 5.62 -19.76
N VAL A 832 23.99 4.51 -20.27
CA VAL A 832 23.58 3.88 -21.53
C VAL A 832 23.43 2.39 -21.26
N PRO A 833 22.27 1.77 -21.57
CA PRO A 833 22.09 0.33 -21.43
C PRO A 833 23.17 -0.43 -22.23
N MET A 834 23.92 -1.30 -21.55
CA MET A 834 25.02 -2.06 -22.17
C MET A 834 24.53 -3.39 -22.73
N VAL A 835 23.52 -3.98 -22.10
CA VAL A 835 22.89 -5.24 -22.51
C VAL A 835 21.56 -4.93 -23.16
N SER A 836 21.33 -5.46 -24.37
CA SER A 836 20.04 -5.29 -25.04
C SER A 836 18.96 -6.19 -24.42
N PRO A 837 17.66 -5.84 -24.52
CA PRO A 837 16.58 -6.70 -24.02
C PRO A 837 16.58 -8.12 -24.58
N ARG A 838 17.05 -8.28 -25.82
CA ARG A 838 17.15 -9.60 -26.48
C ARG A 838 18.24 -10.45 -25.83
N GLU A 839 19.41 -9.89 -25.57
CA GLU A 839 20.54 -10.59 -24.92
C GLU A 839 20.20 -10.92 -23.47
N GLY A 840 19.65 -9.95 -22.72
CA GLY A 840 19.21 -10.16 -21.34
C GLY A 840 18.15 -11.25 -21.22
N MET A 841 17.18 -11.27 -22.13
CA MET A 841 16.16 -12.34 -22.17
C MET A 841 16.77 -13.70 -22.52
N ALA A 842 17.75 -13.77 -23.42
CA ALA A 842 18.43 -15.02 -23.78
C ALA A 842 19.21 -15.61 -22.59
N ALA A 843 19.93 -14.77 -21.85
CA ALA A 843 20.61 -15.17 -20.61
C ALA A 843 19.58 -15.67 -19.57
N THR A 844 18.47 -14.96 -19.43
CA THR A 844 17.39 -15.33 -18.50
C THR A 844 16.75 -16.67 -18.86
N ILE A 845 16.47 -16.91 -20.14
CA ILE A 845 15.96 -18.20 -20.65
C ILE A 845 16.94 -19.33 -20.30
N SER A 846 18.23 -19.13 -20.55
CA SER A 846 19.27 -20.14 -20.28
C SER A 846 19.29 -20.53 -18.80
N TYR A 847 19.23 -19.53 -17.92
CA TYR A 847 19.14 -19.74 -16.46
C TYR A 847 17.89 -20.55 -16.07
N TRP A 848 16.71 -20.19 -16.61
CA TRP A 848 15.46 -20.86 -16.28
C TRP A 848 15.35 -22.28 -16.86
N GLN A 849 15.94 -22.54 -18.03
CA GLN A 849 16.02 -23.88 -18.60
C GLN A 849 16.90 -24.80 -17.74
N GLU A 850 18.05 -24.31 -17.28
CA GLU A 850 18.91 -25.05 -16.34
C GLU A 850 18.19 -25.32 -15.02
N ARG A 851 17.48 -24.33 -14.49
CA ARG A 851 16.64 -24.51 -13.30
C ARG A 851 15.54 -25.56 -13.54
N LYS A 852 14.84 -25.52 -14.67
CA LYS A 852 13.80 -26.50 -15.04
C LYS A 852 14.37 -27.92 -15.09
N ARG A 853 15.58 -28.11 -15.64
CA ARG A 853 16.26 -29.43 -15.69
C ARG A 853 16.48 -30.01 -14.29
N LYS A 854 16.88 -29.18 -13.32
CA LYS A 854 17.16 -29.58 -11.93
C LYS A 854 15.89 -29.82 -11.09
N THR A 855 14.79 -29.15 -11.42
CA THR A 855 13.53 -29.27 -10.67
C THR A 855 12.64 -30.40 -11.19
N LEU A 856 11.86 -30.99 -10.28
CA LEU A 856 10.78 -31.92 -10.60
C LEU A 856 9.68 -31.21 -11.42
N ASP A 857 9.37 -31.72 -12.61
CA ASP A 857 8.25 -31.26 -13.42
C ASP A 857 6.96 -32.03 -13.11
N GLY A 858 5.79 -31.50 -13.46
CA GLY A 858 4.54 -32.18 -13.12
C GLY A 858 3.30 -31.60 -13.77
N PRO A 859 2.17 -32.31 -13.64
CA PRO A 859 0.92 -31.88 -14.25
C PRO A 859 0.33 -30.66 -13.54
N ASN A 860 -0.59 -29.99 -14.25
CA ASN A 860 -1.28 -28.81 -13.74
C ASN A 860 -2.22 -29.12 -12.56
N ILE A 861 -2.73 -28.08 -11.90
CA ILE A 861 -3.59 -28.23 -10.72
C ILE A 861 -4.90 -28.99 -11.01
N TYR A 862 -5.40 -28.94 -12.25
CA TYR A 862 -6.63 -29.64 -12.63
C TYR A 862 -6.45 -31.16 -12.60
N ALA A 863 -5.30 -31.66 -13.06
CA ALA A 863 -4.98 -33.08 -12.95
C ALA A 863 -4.82 -33.51 -11.49
N TRP A 864 -4.16 -32.68 -10.66
CA TRP A 864 -4.07 -32.93 -9.22
C TRP A 864 -5.46 -33.04 -8.58
N LEU A 865 -6.33 -32.05 -8.81
CA LEU A 865 -7.69 -32.06 -8.27
C LEU A 865 -8.49 -33.26 -8.79
N PHE A 866 -8.45 -33.54 -10.10
CA PHE A 866 -9.16 -34.65 -10.69
C PHE A 866 -8.76 -36.01 -10.08
N VAL A 867 -7.45 -36.28 -10.02
CA VAL A 867 -6.95 -37.58 -9.55
C VAL A 867 -7.08 -37.71 -8.04
N VAL A 868 -6.65 -36.72 -7.26
CA VAL A 868 -6.67 -36.80 -5.79
C VAL A 868 -8.10 -36.81 -5.27
N VAL A 869 -8.98 -35.92 -5.75
CA VAL A 869 -10.39 -35.93 -5.32
C VAL A 869 -11.09 -37.18 -5.83
N GLY A 870 -10.79 -37.64 -7.05
CA GLY A 870 -11.34 -38.88 -7.60
C GLY A 870 -10.98 -40.11 -6.77
N MET A 871 -9.69 -40.28 -6.43
CA MET A 871 -9.21 -41.41 -5.62
C MET A 871 -9.73 -41.36 -4.18
N ILE A 872 -9.76 -40.18 -3.55
CA ILE A 872 -10.34 -40.01 -2.21
C ILE A 872 -11.84 -40.32 -2.22
N SER A 873 -12.55 -39.87 -3.26
CA SER A 873 -13.99 -40.14 -3.41
C SER A 873 -14.25 -41.63 -3.62
N LEU A 874 -13.48 -42.31 -4.49
CA LEU A 874 -13.57 -43.75 -4.70
C LEU A 874 -13.30 -44.53 -3.41
N PHE A 875 -12.26 -44.16 -2.66
CA PHE A 875 -11.96 -44.75 -1.35
C PHE A 875 -13.13 -44.55 -0.37
N GLY A 876 -13.62 -43.31 -0.27
CA GLY A 876 -14.72 -42.94 0.62
C GLY A 876 -15.98 -43.74 0.32
N VAL A 877 -16.36 -43.83 -0.95
CA VAL A 877 -17.51 -44.62 -1.39
C VAL A 877 -17.31 -46.10 -1.07
N ALA A 878 -16.13 -46.65 -1.37
CA ALA A 878 -15.84 -48.08 -1.27
C ALA A 878 -15.77 -48.62 0.17
N TYR A 879 -15.26 -47.81 1.12
CA TYR A 879 -14.86 -48.29 2.46
C TYR A 879 -15.37 -47.47 3.64
N LEU A 880 -15.71 -46.19 3.50
CA LEU A 880 -16.16 -45.39 4.64
C LEU A 880 -17.65 -45.62 4.95
N PRO A 881 -18.10 -45.46 6.20
CA PRO A 881 -19.53 -45.48 6.53
C PRO A 881 -20.26 -44.26 5.93
N ASP A 882 -21.59 -44.31 5.92
CA ASP A 882 -22.49 -43.26 5.40
C ASP A 882 -22.49 -42.00 6.29
N ILE A 883 -21.39 -41.24 6.26
CA ILE A 883 -21.19 -40.01 7.03
C ILE A 883 -20.86 -38.86 6.06
N GLY A 884 -21.51 -37.72 6.26
CA GLY A 884 -21.26 -36.51 5.48
C GLY A 884 -21.62 -36.69 4.00
N PRO A 885 -20.73 -36.38 3.03
CA PRO A 885 -21.04 -36.47 1.60
C PRO A 885 -20.99 -37.89 1.02
N VAL A 886 -20.52 -38.88 1.79
CA VAL A 886 -20.34 -40.26 1.33
C VAL A 886 -21.61 -40.90 0.77
N PRO A 887 -22.81 -40.76 1.37
CA PRO A 887 -24.03 -41.38 0.84
C PRO A 887 -24.40 -40.88 -0.56
N LEU A 888 -24.27 -39.57 -0.80
CA LEU A 888 -24.54 -38.96 -2.11
C LEU A 888 -23.53 -39.45 -3.16
N LEU A 889 -22.23 -39.41 -2.83
CA LEU A 889 -21.18 -39.92 -3.71
C LEU A 889 -21.36 -41.41 -4.01
N ARG A 890 -21.82 -42.18 -3.03
CA ARG A 890 -22.10 -43.61 -3.17
C ARG A 890 -23.30 -43.85 -4.08
N ALA A 891 -24.38 -43.08 -3.95
CA ALA A 891 -25.53 -43.16 -4.84
C ALA A 891 -25.15 -42.87 -6.30
N ILE A 892 -24.38 -41.79 -6.54
CA ILE A 892 -23.87 -41.44 -7.88
C ILE A 892 -22.96 -42.56 -8.41
N SER A 893 -22.05 -43.06 -7.58
CA SER A 893 -21.13 -44.13 -7.99
C SER A 893 -21.87 -45.43 -8.29
N LEU A 894 -22.89 -45.80 -7.50
CA LEU A 894 -23.71 -46.97 -7.77
C LEU A 894 -24.61 -46.80 -9.00
N PHE A 895 -25.04 -45.59 -9.32
CA PHE A 895 -25.71 -45.30 -10.58
C PHE A 895 -24.79 -45.60 -11.78
N LEU A 896 -23.50 -45.23 -11.69
CA LEU A 896 -22.51 -45.44 -12.75
C LEU A 896 -21.99 -46.88 -12.81
N PHE A 897 -21.54 -47.44 -11.69
CA PHE A 897 -20.86 -48.73 -11.59
C PHE A 897 -21.77 -49.90 -11.26
N ARG A 898 -23.05 -49.64 -10.92
CA ARG A 898 -24.11 -50.62 -10.64
C ARG A 898 -23.88 -51.58 -9.47
N SER A 899 -22.68 -51.64 -8.90
CA SER A 899 -22.31 -52.60 -7.86
C SER A 899 -21.20 -52.07 -6.94
N MET A 900 -21.36 -52.28 -5.63
CA MET A 900 -20.31 -51.98 -4.63
C MET A 900 -19.05 -52.82 -4.83
N TRP A 901 -19.21 -54.05 -5.33
CA TRP A 901 -18.07 -54.91 -5.67
C TRP A 901 -17.25 -54.33 -6.81
N VAL A 902 -17.92 -53.81 -7.85
CA VAL A 902 -17.26 -53.14 -8.99
C VAL A 902 -16.51 -51.91 -8.51
N ILE A 903 -17.13 -51.07 -7.66
CA ILE A 903 -16.47 -49.85 -7.14
C ILE A 903 -15.21 -50.21 -6.33
N ARG A 904 -15.28 -51.22 -5.44
CA ARG A 904 -14.11 -51.69 -4.68
C ARG A 904 -13.02 -52.24 -5.59
N ALA A 905 -13.38 -53.05 -6.57
CA ALA A 905 -12.44 -53.58 -7.55
C ALA A 905 -11.76 -52.46 -8.35
N VAL A 906 -12.53 -51.47 -8.84
CA VAL A 906 -12.01 -50.30 -9.55
C VAL A 906 -11.04 -49.50 -8.70
N PHE A 907 -11.33 -49.29 -7.41
CA PHE A 907 -10.40 -48.62 -6.50
C PHE A 907 -9.10 -49.40 -6.32
N VAL A 908 -9.18 -50.70 -6.02
CA VAL A 908 -8.00 -51.56 -5.82
C VAL A 908 -7.14 -51.63 -7.09
N LEU A 909 -7.76 -51.81 -8.25
CA LEU A 909 -7.06 -51.84 -9.55
C LEU A 909 -6.41 -50.49 -9.86
N SER A 910 -7.10 -49.37 -9.61
CA SER A 910 -6.53 -48.02 -9.77
C SER A 910 -5.33 -47.79 -8.85
N MET A 911 -5.43 -48.19 -7.58
CA MET A 911 -4.32 -48.11 -6.63
C MET A 911 -3.13 -48.97 -7.04
N ALA A 912 -3.37 -50.20 -7.52
CA ALA A 912 -2.32 -51.08 -8.00
C ALA A 912 -1.64 -50.51 -9.26
N ALA A 913 -2.41 -49.93 -10.19
CA ALA A 913 -1.88 -49.26 -11.37
C ALA A 913 -0.98 -48.07 -10.99
N HIS A 914 -1.46 -47.20 -10.10
CA HIS A 914 -0.67 -46.06 -9.58
C HIS A 914 0.62 -46.50 -8.90
N PHE A 915 0.58 -47.58 -8.12
CA PHE A 915 1.77 -48.14 -7.48
C PHE A 915 2.77 -48.71 -8.51
N GLY A 916 2.28 -49.45 -9.50
CA GLY A 916 3.09 -49.96 -10.61
C GLY A 916 3.73 -48.83 -11.42
N GLU A 917 2.97 -47.81 -11.78
CA GLU A 917 3.46 -46.61 -12.46
C GLU A 917 4.48 -45.85 -11.61
N GLY A 918 4.25 -45.76 -10.29
CA GLY A 918 5.19 -45.19 -9.34
C GLY A 918 6.53 -45.93 -9.34
N LEU A 919 6.52 -47.26 -9.22
CA LEU A 919 7.72 -48.10 -9.25
C LEU A 919 8.47 -47.99 -10.59
N TYR A 920 7.74 -47.97 -11.70
CA TYR A 920 8.32 -47.75 -13.02
C TYR A 920 8.96 -46.36 -13.11
N ALA A 921 8.27 -45.31 -12.65
CA ALA A 921 8.80 -43.96 -12.61
C ALA A 921 10.06 -43.86 -11.73
N TRP A 922 10.10 -44.56 -10.60
CA TRP A 922 11.28 -44.59 -9.74
C TRP A 922 12.50 -45.20 -10.44
N HIS A 923 12.33 -46.33 -11.12
CA HIS A 923 13.39 -46.98 -11.88
C HIS A 923 13.88 -46.13 -13.04
N LEU A 924 12.95 -45.59 -13.84
CA LEU A 924 13.29 -44.71 -14.95
C LEU A 924 14.00 -43.45 -14.46
N ALA A 925 13.50 -42.81 -13.40
CA ALA A 925 14.09 -41.60 -12.85
C ALA A 925 15.49 -41.81 -12.27
N LYS A 926 15.85 -42.98 -11.74
CA LYS A 926 17.25 -43.26 -11.36
C LYS A 926 18.23 -43.14 -12.54
N MET A 927 17.76 -43.40 -13.76
CA MET A 927 18.59 -43.31 -14.97
C MET A 927 18.61 -41.89 -15.56
N VAL A 928 17.46 -41.20 -15.59
CA VAL A 928 17.32 -39.92 -16.30
C VAL A 928 17.26 -38.67 -15.41
N ASP A 929 16.94 -38.82 -14.13
CA ASP A 929 16.82 -37.72 -13.15
C ASP A 929 17.07 -38.23 -11.71
N PRO A 930 18.30 -38.71 -11.42
CA PRO A 930 18.61 -39.39 -10.16
C PRO A 930 18.38 -38.49 -8.94
N ALA A 931 18.58 -37.17 -9.09
CA ALA A 931 18.37 -36.19 -8.03
C ALA A 931 16.92 -36.14 -7.53
N ASN A 932 15.94 -36.39 -8.42
CA ASN A 932 14.51 -36.32 -8.10
C ASN A 932 13.82 -37.70 -8.10
N ALA A 933 14.55 -38.81 -8.16
CA ALA A 933 13.97 -40.14 -8.36
C ALA A 933 12.88 -40.52 -7.33
N ARG A 934 13.08 -40.17 -6.05
CA ARG A 934 12.06 -40.37 -5.00
C ARG A 934 10.83 -39.49 -5.20
N ALA A 935 11.03 -38.26 -5.66
CA ALA A 935 9.92 -37.33 -5.87
C ALA A 935 9.08 -37.75 -7.08
N TRP A 936 9.72 -38.27 -8.14
CA TRP A 936 9.03 -38.89 -9.28
C TRP A 936 8.19 -40.11 -8.87
N PHE A 937 8.69 -40.95 -7.96
CA PHE A 937 7.90 -42.04 -7.39
C PHE A 937 6.63 -41.52 -6.72
N TRP A 938 6.75 -40.61 -5.74
CA TRP A 938 5.61 -40.15 -4.96
C TRP A 938 4.60 -39.34 -5.79
N GLN A 939 5.09 -38.49 -6.70
CA GLN A 939 4.22 -37.75 -7.61
C GLN A 939 3.45 -38.69 -8.55
N THR A 940 4.12 -39.74 -9.06
CA THR A 940 3.48 -40.71 -9.96
C THR A 940 2.57 -41.68 -9.21
N PHE A 941 2.91 -42.07 -7.99
CA PHE A 941 1.99 -42.79 -7.13
C PHE A 941 0.71 -42.00 -6.86
N ALA A 942 0.83 -40.68 -6.63
CA ALA A 942 -0.33 -39.83 -6.40
C ALA A 942 -1.16 -39.56 -7.66
N LEU A 943 -0.52 -39.39 -8.82
CA LEU A 943 -1.16 -38.85 -10.03
C LEU A 943 -1.22 -39.82 -11.22
N GLY A 944 -0.67 -41.01 -11.05
CA GLY A 944 -0.53 -42.02 -12.08
C GLY A 944 0.11 -41.49 -13.37
N PHE A 945 -0.44 -41.93 -14.50
CA PHE A 945 -0.01 -41.57 -15.85
C PHE A 945 0.15 -40.07 -16.10
N PHE A 946 -0.67 -39.22 -15.44
CA PHE A 946 -0.59 -37.76 -15.59
C PHE A 946 0.76 -37.18 -15.16
N SER A 947 1.41 -37.81 -14.17
CA SER A 947 2.80 -37.51 -13.78
C SER A 947 3.79 -38.25 -14.67
N LEU A 948 3.59 -39.56 -14.89
CA LEU A 948 4.53 -40.41 -15.61
C LEU A 948 4.89 -39.86 -17.00
N ARG A 949 3.92 -39.32 -17.72
CA ARG A 949 4.14 -38.73 -19.06
C ARG A 949 5.20 -37.62 -19.09
N PHE A 950 5.41 -36.88 -17.99
CA PHE A 950 6.44 -35.84 -17.92
C PHE A 950 7.83 -36.46 -17.78
N LEU A 951 7.97 -37.50 -16.95
CA LEU A 951 9.22 -38.26 -16.85
C LEU A 951 9.55 -38.95 -18.18
N LEU A 952 8.55 -39.50 -18.87
CA LEU A 952 8.71 -40.07 -20.21
C LEU A 952 9.16 -39.02 -21.23
N LYS A 953 8.64 -37.79 -21.17
CA LYS A 953 9.12 -36.68 -22.02
C LYS A 953 10.59 -36.35 -21.71
N ARG A 954 10.96 -36.29 -20.42
CA ARG A 954 12.33 -36.03 -19.96
C ARG A 954 13.31 -37.15 -20.35
N ALA A 955 12.86 -38.40 -20.44
CA ALA A 955 13.68 -39.51 -20.91
C ALA A 955 13.92 -39.50 -22.43
N LYS A 956 13.10 -38.76 -23.20
CA LYS A 956 13.24 -38.63 -24.66
C LYS A 956 14.10 -37.44 -25.09
N SER A 957 14.24 -36.44 -24.22
CA SER A 957 15.08 -35.25 -24.43
C SER A 957 16.50 -35.52 -23.99
#